data_AF-A0A2U1LI50-F1
#
_entry.id   AF-A0A2U1LI50-F1
#
_cell.length_a   1.000
_cell.length_b   1.000
_cell.length_c   1.000
_cell.angle_alpha   90.00
_cell.angle_beta   90.00
_cell.angle_gamma   90.00
#
_symmetry.space_group_name_H-M   'P 1'
#
loop_
_entity.id
_entity.type
_entity.pdbx_description
1 polymer ?
#
loop_
_entity_poly.entity_id
_entity_poly.type
_entity_poly.pdbx_seq_one_letter_code
_entity_poly.pdbx_strand_id
1 'polypeptide(L)'
;MVAIARYLNVTLIVPELDKTSFWADPSEFEDIFDVDHFMTSLRDEVRILKQLPVRLKKRVELGIVHTMAPISWSNISYYHNQILPLIQRHKVLHLNRTDARLANSGHPLDLQKLRCRVNFSALRFTSQIEELGRRVVNLLRQNGPFLVLHLRYEMDMLAFSGCTQGCNDEEVEELTRMRYAYPWWKEKIINSDLKRKDGLCPLTPEETALALRALDIDSDIQIYIAAGEIYGGERRMASLATSYPKLVRKETLLGPDDLGFFQNHSSQMAALDYLVSLESDIFVPTFDGNMAKVVEGHRRYLGFKKTILLDRKLLVELIDKYTSKSLSWDEFSTAVKEAHAQRMGNPTKRLIIPDRPKEEDYFYANPEECLQPSDDEPILPLIQRHKVLHLNRTDARLANSGHPLDLQKLRCRVNFSALRFTSQIEELGRRVVNLLRQNGPFLVLHLRYEMDMLAFSGCTQGCNDEEVEELTRMRYAYPWWKEKIINSDLKRKDGLCPLTPEETALALRALDIDSDIQIYIAAGEIYGGERRMASLATSYPKLVRKETLLGPDDLGFFQNHSSQMAALDYLVSLESDIFVPTFDGNMAKVVEGHRRYLGFKKTILLDRKLLVELIDKYTSKSLSWDEFSTAVKEAHAQRMGNPTKRLIIPDRPKEEDYFYANPEECLQPSDDEPVNIMQ
;
A
#
# COMPACT_ATOMS: atom_id res chain seq x y z
N MET A 1 -13.37 -23.82 1.30
CA MET A 1 -14.50 -24.10 0.40
C MET A 1 -14.32 -23.52 -1.00
N VAL A 2 -13.96 -22.23 -1.17
CA VAL A 2 -13.67 -21.64 -2.50
C VAL A 2 -12.71 -22.48 -3.36
N ALA A 3 -11.58 -22.89 -2.79
CA ALA A 3 -10.61 -23.76 -3.48
C ALA A 3 -11.25 -25.08 -3.98
N ILE A 4 -12.08 -25.72 -3.16
CA ILE A 4 -12.79 -26.95 -3.54
C ILE A 4 -13.76 -26.65 -4.69
N ALA A 5 -14.53 -25.56 -4.61
CA ALA A 5 -15.47 -25.17 -5.65
C ALA A 5 -14.77 -24.87 -6.99
N ARG A 6 -13.62 -24.17 -6.95
CA ARG A 6 -12.75 -23.93 -8.11
C ARG A 6 -12.28 -25.24 -8.74
N TYR A 7 -11.75 -26.14 -7.93
CA TYR A 7 -11.16 -27.39 -8.38
C TYR A 7 -12.21 -28.32 -9.00
N LEU A 8 -13.40 -28.40 -8.40
CA LEU A 8 -14.51 -29.20 -8.91
C LEU A 8 -15.29 -28.53 -10.05
N ASN A 9 -14.98 -27.26 -10.38
CA ASN A 9 -15.73 -26.44 -11.33
C ASN A 9 -17.24 -26.39 -11.02
N VAL A 10 -17.58 -26.09 -9.77
CA VAL A 10 -18.97 -25.97 -9.30
C VAL A 10 -19.28 -24.55 -8.85
N THR A 11 -20.57 -24.22 -8.79
CA THR A 11 -21.02 -22.93 -8.25
C THR A 11 -21.02 -22.98 -6.72
N LEU A 12 -20.37 -22.01 -6.09
CA LEU A 12 -20.42 -21.81 -4.64
C LEU A 12 -21.60 -20.88 -4.30
N ILE A 13 -22.37 -21.24 -3.28
CA ILE A 13 -23.32 -20.31 -2.66
C ILE A 13 -22.62 -19.63 -1.49
N VAL A 14 -22.87 -18.33 -1.29
CA VAL A 14 -22.35 -17.59 -0.13
C VAL A 14 -22.64 -18.39 1.15
N PRO A 15 -21.64 -18.64 2.01
CA PRO A 15 -21.81 -19.50 3.18
C PRO A 15 -22.81 -18.93 4.19
N GLU A 16 -23.45 -19.84 4.94
CA GLU A 16 -24.21 -19.51 6.14
C GLU A 16 -23.29 -19.67 7.37
N LEU A 17 -23.42 -18.78 8.35
CA LEU A 17 -22.67 -18.86 9.60
C LEU A 17 -23.40 -19.73 10.64
N ASP A 18 -22.64 -20.43 11.48
CA ASP A 18 -23.23 -21.28 12.53
C ASP A 18 -23.74 -20.43 13.70
N LYS A 19 -25.06 -20.43 13.88
CA LYS A 19 -25.79 -19.71 14.93
C LYS A 19 -26.10 -20.55 16.16
N THR A 20 -25.72 -21.83 16.13
CA THR A 20 -26.07 -22.82 17.18
C THR A 20 -24.89 -23.20 18.07
N SER A 21 -23.70 -22.68 17.76
CA SER A 21 -22.47 -22.89 18.55
C SER A 21 -22.49 -22.16 19.89
N PHE A 22 -21.45 -22.39 20.70
CA PHE A 22 -21.24 -21.75 22.01
C PHE A 22 -21.44 -20.23 22.00
N TRP A 23 -20.99 -19.56 20.93
CA TRP A 23 -21.06 -18.10 20.82
C TRP A 23 -22.44 -17.59 20.40
N ALA A 24 -23.27 -18.46 19.82
CA ALA A 24 -24.65 -18.18 19.40
C ALA A 24 -24.85 -16.83 18.69
N ASP A 25 -23.88 -16.43 17.87
CA ASP A 25 -23.88 -15.13 17.21
C ASP A 25 -24.94 -15.10 16.09
N PRO A 26 -25.85 -14.09 16.07
CA PRO A 26 -26.90 -14.02 15.07
C PRO A 26 -26.42 -13.51 13.70
N SER A 27 -25.18 -13.01 13.59
CA SER A 27 -24.64 -12.41 12.37
C SER A 27 -24.69 -13.37 11.18
N GLU A 28 -25.02 -12.83 10.02
CA GLU A 28 -24.88 -13.49 8.72
C GLU A 28 -23.50 -13.23 8.11
N PHE A 29 -23.17 -13.98 7.06
CA PHE A 29 -21.91 -13.76 6.33
C PHE A 29 -21.80 -12.34 5.77
N GLU A 30 -22.91 -11.76 5.32
CA GLU A 30 -22.98 -10.41 4.77
C GLU A 30 -22.94 -9.28 5.81
N ASP A 31 -23.20 -9.59 7.09
CA ASP A 31 -23.02 -8.63 8.18
C ASP A 31 -21.52 -8.43 8.50
N ILE A 32 -20.70 -9.44 8.21
CA ILE A 32 -19.26 -9.45 8.51
C ILE A 32 -18.44 -9.09 7.27
N PHE A 33 -18.74 -9.69 6.11
CA PHE A 33 -17.94 -9.56 4.90
C PHE A 33 -18.68 -8.84 3.77
N ASP A 34 -17.95 -8.02 3.01
CA ASP A 34 -18.43 -7.44 1.75
C ASP A 34 -18.59 -8.54 0.69
N VAL A 35 -19.83 -9.01 0.55
CA VAL A 35 -20.18 -10.10 -0.38
C VAL A 35 -19.97 -9.70 -1.83
N ASP A 36 -20.20 -8.44 -2.19
CA ASP A 36 -20.08 -7.97 -3.57
C ASP A 36 -18.60 -7.88 -3.98
N HIS A 37 -17.73 -7.41 -3.10
CA HIS A 37 -16.28 -7.51 -3.27
C HIS A 37 -15.81 -8.96 -3.32
N PHE A 38 -16.28 -9.82 -2.42
CA PHE A 38 -15.93 -11.25 -2.40
C PHE A 38 -16.29 -11.95 -3.72
N MET A 39 -17.49 -11.70 -4.25
CA MET A 39 -17.93 -12.24 -5.53
C MET A 39 -17.15 -11.66 -6.71
N THR A 40 -16.98 -10.34 -6.76
CA THR A 40 -16.33 -9.65 -7.88
C THR A 40 -14.84 -9.99 -7.96
N SER A 41 -14.16 -10.04 -6.81
CA SER A 41 -12.73 -10.34 -6.72
C SER A 41 -12.39 -11.78 -7.12
N LEU A 42 -13.36 -12.70 -7.13
CA LEU A 42 -13.18 -14.12 -7.47
C LEU A 42 -13.89 -14.55 -8.76
N ARG A 43 -14.52 -13.61 -9.49
CA ARG A 43 -15.38 -13.89 -10.65
C ARG A 43 -14.70 -14.71 -11.76
N ASP A 44 -13.40 -14.52 -11.96
CA ASP A 44 -12.61 -15.17 -13.00
C ASP A 44 -12.08 -16.55 -12.55
N GLU A 45 -12.26 -16.89 -11.27
CA GLU A 45 -11.80 -18.15 -10.67
C GLU A 45 -12.98 -19.08 -10.41
N VAL A 46 -13.99 -18.61 -9.66
CA VAL A 46 -15.11 -19.44 -9.22
C VAL A 46 -16.42 -18.67 -9.38
N ARG A 47 -17.45 -19.36 -9.86
CA ARG A 47 -18.80 -18.79 -9.89
C ARG A 47 -19.40 -18.82 -8.49
N ILE A 48 -19.70 -17.65 -7.94
CA ILE A 48 -20.33 -17.49 -6.62
C ILE A 48 -21.71 -16.85 -6.81
N LEU A 49 -22.72 -17.30 -6.05
CA LEU A 49 -24.05 -16.69 -6.01
C LEU A 49 -24.46 -16.42 -4.56
N LYS A 50 -25.15 -15.29 -4.30
CA LYS A 50 -25.70 -14.99 -2.97
C LYS A 50 -26.75 -16.01 -2.53
N GLN A 51 -27.61 -16.43 -3.46
CA GLN A 51 -28.68 -17.38 -3.19
C GLN A 51 -28.77 -18.45 -4.28
N LEU A 52 -29.41 -19.57 -3.95
CA LEU A 52 -29.71 -20.62 -4.91
C LEU A 52 -30.63 -20.09 -6.04
N PRO A 53 -30.42 -20.51 -7.31
CA PRO A 53 -31.37 -20.25 -8.39
C PRO A 53 -32.78 -20.72 -8.01
N VAL A 54 -33.81 -19.96 -8.39
CA VAL A 54 -35.22 -20.18 -7.98
C VAL A 54 -35.67 -21.64 -8.07
N ARG A 55 -35.33 -22.33 -9.16
CA ARG A 55 -35.68 -23.75 -9.36
C ARG A 55 -35.02 -24.69 -8.35
N LEU A 56 -33.78 -24.40 -7.95
CA LEU A 56 -33.06 -25.19 -6.95
C LEU A 56 -33.49 -24.80 -5.53
N LYS A 57 -33.74 -23.52 -5.27
CA LYS A 57 -34.27 -23.03 -3.99
C LYS A 57 -35.57 -23.74 -3.62
N LYS A 58 -36.55 -23.79 -4.54
CA LYS A 58 -37.82 -24.53 -4.35
C LYS A 58 -37.61 -26.01 -4.04
N ARG A 59 -36.59 -26.66 -4.61
CA ARG A 59 -36.30 -28.08 -4.32
C ARG A 59 -35.77 -28.26 -2.90
N VAL A 60 -34.90 -27.36 -2.46
CA VAL A 60 -34.37 -27.37 -1.08
C VAL A 60 -35.50 -27.11 -0.08
N GLU A 61 -36.38 -26.15 -0.35
CA GLU A 61 -37.57 -25.86 0.48
C GLU A 61 -38.53 -27.06 0.60
N LEU A 62 -38.57 -27.93 -0.42
CA LEU A 62 -39.32 -29.20 -0.40
C LEU A 62 -38.55 -30.36 0.29
N GLY A 63 -37.42 -30.09 0.94
CA GLY A 63 -36.59 -31.08 1.62
C GLY A 63 -35.69 -31.91 0.68
N ILE A 64 -35.61 -31.57 -0.61
CA ILE A 64 -34.84 -32.29 -1.62
C ILE A 64 -33.42 -31.72 -1.68
N VAL A 65 -32.69 -31.86 -0.57
CA VAL A 65 -31.28 -31.47 -0.42
C VAL A 65 -30.49 -32.62 0.20
N HIS A 66 -29.26 -32.84 -0.26
CA HIS A 66 -28.34 -33.76 0.42
C HIS A 66 -27.45 -32.96 1.36
N THR A 67 -27.51 -33.27 2.65
CA THR A 67 -26.71 -32.62 3.69
C THR A 67 -25.74 -33.62 4.30
N MET A 68 -24.45 -33.26 4.41
CA MET A 68 -23.44 -34.12 5.01
C MET A 68 -22.28 -33.32 5.63
N ALA A 69 -21.57 -33.94 6.58
CA ALA A 69 -20.31 -33.42 7.08
C ALA A 69 -19.16 -33.94 6.20
N PRO A 70 -18.26 -33.08 5.68
CA PRO A 70 -17.10 -33.55 4.95
C PRO A 70 -16.06 -34.17 5.88
N ILE A 71 -15.19 -35.04 5.34
CA ILE A 71 -14.05 -35.57 6.08
C ILE A 71 -13.04 -34.43 6.30
N SER A 72 -12.79 -34.11 7.56
CA SER A 72 -11.81 -33.08 7.95
C SER A 72 -10.39 -33.54 7.64
N TRP A 73 -9.57 -32.60 7.14
CA TRP A 73 -8.19 -32.80 6.68
C TRP A 73 -8.07 -33.75 5.49
N SER A 74 -9.13 -33.84 4.68
CA SER A 74 -9.13 -34.61 3.44
C SER A 74 -8.32 -33.93 2.35
N ASN A 75 -7.78 -34.73 1.43
CA ASN A 75 -7.09 -34.23 0.25
C ASN A 75 -8.09 -33.87 -0.87
N ILE A 76 -7.60 -33.29 -1.96
CA ILE A 76 -8.47 -32.87 -3.07
C ILE A 76 -9.09 -34.07 -3.82
N SER A 77 -8.46 -35.24 -3.80
CA SER A 77 -8.99 -36.43 -4.46
C SER A 77 -10.23 -37.00 -3.77
N TYR A 78 -10.37 -36.84 -2.45
CA TYR A 78 -11.63 -37.10 -1.74
C TYR A 78 -12.79 -36.28 -2.32
N TYR A 79 -12.57 -34.99 -2.56
CA TYR A 79 -13.60 -34.12 -3.12
C TYR A 79 -13.93 -34.50 -4.56
N HIS A 80 -12.93 -34.84 -5.38
CA HIS A 80 -13.16 -35.30 -6.74
C HIS A 80 -13.93 -36.63 -6.81
N ASN A 81 -13.51 -37.62 -6.04
CA ASN A 81 -13.98 -38.99 -6.19
C ASN A 81 -15.26 -39.28 -5.39
N GLN A 82 -15.51 -38.56 -4.29
CA GLN A 82 -16.67 -38.80 -3.42
C GLN A 82 -17.67 -37.65 -3.43
N ILE A 83 -17.21 -36.40 -3.40
CA ILE A 83 -18.11 -35.24 -3.27
C ILE A 83 -18.71 -34.84 -4.62
N LEU A 84 -17.92 -34.78 -5.70
CA LEU A 84 -18.43 -34.41 -7.03
C LEU A 84 -19.55 -35.32 -7.54
N PRO A 85 -19.49 -36.67 -7.41
CA PRO A 85 -20.61 -37.54 -7.78
C PRO A 85 -21.90 -37.23 -7.02
N LEU A 86 -21.81 -36.86 -5.73
CA LEU A 86 -22.98 -36.46 -4.93
C LEU A 86 -23.59 -35.15 -5.44
N ILE A 87 -22.76 -34.17 -5.79
CA ILE A 87 -23.23 -32.91 -6.40
C ILE A 87 -23.94 -33.21 -7.74
N GLN A 88 -23.35 -34.06 -8.58
CA GLN A 88 -23.93 -34.42 -9.88
C GLN A 88 -25.29 -35.12 -9.74
N ARG A 89 -25.44 -35.99 -8.73
CA ARG A 89 -26.68 -36.72 -8.42
C ARG A 89 -27.75 -35.82 -7.82
N HIS A 90 -27.43 -35.06 -6.78
CA HIS A 90 -28.40 -34.30 -5.99
C HIS A 90 -28.61 -32.86 -6.47
N LYS A 91 -27.75 -32.35 -7.35
CA LYS A 91 -27.70 -30.96 -7.88
C LYS A 91 -27.36 -29.89 -6.85
N VAL A 92 -27.75 -30.08 -5.59
CA VAL A 92 -27.37 -29.23 -4.44
C VAL A 92 -26.82 -30.14 -3.35
N LEU A 93 -25.65 -29.79 -2.84
CA LEU A 93 -25.00 -30.44 -1.71
C LEU A 93 -24.77 -29.39 -0.62
N HIS A 94 -25.31 -29.63 0.57
CA HIS A 94 -25.09 -28.80 1.74
C HIS A 94 -24.06 -29.46 2.66
N LEU A 95 -22.92 -28.78 2.87
CA LEU A 95 -21.89 -29.23 3.78
C LEU A 95 -22.09 -28.56 5.15
N ASN A 96 -22.62 -29.29 6.13
CA ASN A 96 -23.07 -28.70 7.40
C ASN A 96 -21.98 -28.54 8.47
N ARG A 97 -20.72 -28.84 8.14
CA ARG A 97 -19.54 -28.70 9.01
C ARG A 97 -18.33 -28.26 8.20
N THR A 98 -18.31 -26.98 7.82
CA THR A 98 -17.25 -26.42 6.97
C THR A 98 -15.95 -26.13 7.72
N ASP A 99 -15.94 -26.30 9.05
CA ASP A 99 -14.73 -26.41 9.87
C ASP A 99 -13.94 -27.70 9.58
N ALA A 100 -14.52 -28.65 8.84
CA ALA A 100 -13.79 -29.75 8.22
C ALA A 100 -12.88 -29.22 7.10
N ARG A 101 -11.58 -29.17 7.40
CA ARG A 101 -10.58 -28.51 6.58
C ARG A 101 -10.19 -29.35 5.37
N LEU A 102 -9.90 -28.69 4.25
CA LEU A 102 -9.04 -29.27 3.22
C LEU A 102 -7.61 -29.35 3.81
N ALA A 103 -6.87 -30.42 3.51
CA ALA A 103 -5.45 -30.50 3.87
C ALA A 103 -4.70 -29.22 3.45
N ASN A 104 -3.71 -28.81 4.24
CA ASN A 104 -2.96 -27.61 3.90
C ASN A 104 -1.91 -27.91 2.84
N SER A 105 -1.39 -29.12 2.78
CA SER A 105 -0.31 -29.51 1.89
C SER A 105 -0.75 -30.55 0.83
N GLY A 106 0.10 -30.77 -0.18
CA GLY A 106 -0.17 -31.76 -1.23
C GLY A 106 -1.20 -31.31 -2.28
N HIS A 107 -1.26 -30.01 -2.56
CA HIS A 107 -2.18 -29.41 -3.55
C HIS A 107 -1.43 -28.62 -4.62
N PRO A 108 -2.01 -28.49 -5.84
CA PRO A 108 -1.44 -27.66 -6.89
C PRO A 108 -1.17 -26.22 -6.44
N LEU A 109 -0.07 -25.64 -6.92
CA LEU A 109 0.40 -24.31 -6.50
C LEU A 109 -0.62 -23.19 -6.79
N ASP A 110 -1.32 -23.27 -7.92
CA ASP A 110 -2.40 -22.36 -8.30
C ASP A 110 -3.56 -22.41 -7.29
N LEU A 111 -3.88 -23.60 -6.78
CA LEU A 111 -4.91 -23.76 -5.74
C LEU A 111 -4.48 -23.13 -4.41
N GLN A 112 -3.20 -23.24 -4.06
CA GLN A 112 -2.63 -22.59 -2.87
C GLN A 112 -2.65 -21.06 -3.01
N LYS A 113 -2.25 -20.54 -4.17
CA LYS A 113 -2.35 -19.11 -4.51
C LYS A 113 -3.78 -18.58 -4.41
N LEU A 114 -4.75 -19.35 -4.89
CA LEU A 114 -6.17 -19.00 -4.73
C LEU A 114 -6.57 -18.93 -3.24
N ARG A 115 -6.11 -19.85 -2.39
CA ARG A 115 -6.42 -19.81 -0.95
C ARG A 115 -5.89 -18.54 -0.29
N CYS A 116 -4.70 -18.06 -0.66
CA CYS A 116 -4.18 -16.79 -0.18
C CYS A 116 -5.02 -15.61 -0.64
N ARG A 117 -5.31 -15.55 -1.95
CA ARG A 117 -6.15 -14.50 -2.52
C ARG A 117 -7.50 -14.46 -1.82
N VAL A 118 -8.08 -15.62 -1.50
CA VAL A 118 -9.33 -15.70 -0.75
C VAL A 118 -9.17 -15.17 0.67
N ASN A 119 -8.21 -15.71 1.44
CA ASN A 119 -8.06 -15.41 2.87
C ASN A 119 -7.60 -13.97 3.16
N PHE A 120 -6.78 -13.36 2.30
CA PHE A 120 -6.10 -12.09 2.61
C PHE A 120 -6.45 -10.95 1.65
N SER A 121 -7.34 -11.19 0.67
CA SER A 121 -7.72 -10.14 -0.28
C SER A 121 -9.22 -10.16 -0.66
N ALA A 122 -9.79 -11.33 -0.94
CA ALA A 122 -11.20 -11.43 -1.35
C ALA A 122 -12.17 -11.34 -0.16
N LEU A 123 -11.79 -11.88 1.00
CA LEU A 123 -12.53 -11.70 2.25
C LEU A 123 -12.16 -10.34 2.84
N ARG A 124 -13.01 -9.36 2.55
CA ARG A 124 -12.94 -7.99 3.09
C ARG A 124 -14.12 -7.79 4.02
N PHE A 125 -13.92 -7.12 5.15
CA PHE A 125 -15.04 -6.83 6.04
C PHE A 125 -15.98 -5.78 5.44
N THR A 126 -17.19 -5.69 5.97
CA THR A 126 -18.15 -4.63 5.61
C THR A 126 -17.56 -3.24 5.87
N SER A 127 -18.06 -2.23 5.15
CA SER A 127 -17.54 -0.86 5.28
C SER A 127 -17.68 -0.33 6.71
N GLN A 128 -18.74 -0.69 7.42
CA GLN A 128 -18.97 -0.31 8.82
C GLN A 128 -17.83 -0.82 9.74
N ILE A 129 -17.46 -2.10 9.60
CA ILE A 129 -16.38 -2.70 10.39
C ILE A 129 -15.03 -2.07 10.03
N GLU A 130 -14.76 -1.85 8.73
CA GLU A 130 -13.50 -1.24 8.29
C GLU A 130 -13.36 0.21 8.73
N GLU A 131 -14.42 1.00 8.67
CA GLU A 131 -14.43 2.40 9.11
C GLU A 131 -14.18 2.50 10.62
N LEU A 132 -14.85 1.66 11.41
CA LEU A 132 -14.63 1.63 12.85
C LEU A 132 -13.21 1.13 13.18
N GLY A 133 -12.73 0.08 12.50
CA GLY A 133 -11.36 -0.40 12.64
C GLY A 133 -10.32 0.66 12.34
N ARG A 134 -10.49 1.41 11.25
CA ARG A 134 -9.61 2.54 10.90
C ARG A 134 -9.65 3.62 11.99
N ARG A 135 -10.82 3.91 12.56
CA ARG A 135 -10.96 4.87 13.66
C ARG A 135 -10.21 4.41 14.90
N VAL A 136 -10.35 3.15 15.34
CA VAL A 136 -9.60 2.59 16.48
C VAL A 136 -8.10 2.67 16.24
N VAL A 137 -7.64 2.27 15.04
CA VAL A 137 -6.23 2.35 14.66
C VAL A 137 -5.74 3.81 14.69
N ASN A 138 -6.50 4.76 14.18
CA ASN A 138 -6.13 6.18 14.22
C ASN A 138 -5.99 6.70 15.66
N LEU A 139 -6.90 6.33 16.57
CA LEU A 139 -6.83 6.70 17.99
C LEU A 139 -5.58 6.11 18.67
N LEU A 140 -5.24 4.86 18.37
CA LEU A 140 -4.03 4.22 18.87
C LEU A 140 -2.77 4.93 18.33
N ARG A 141 -2.72 5.17 17.01
CA ARG A 141 -1.58 5.80 16.32
C ARG A 141 -1.31 7.24 16.76
N GLN A 142 -2.33 7.98 17.22
CA GLN A 142 -2.15 9.31 17.82
C GLN A 142 -1.24 9.29 19.06
N ASN A 143 -1.18 8.15 19.77
CA ASN A 143 -0.33 7.96 20.95
C ASN A 143 1.01 7.28 20.62
N GLY A 144 1.33 7.11 19.32
CA GLY A 144 2.58 6.51 18.84
C GLY A 144 2.43 5.05 18.38
N PRO A 145 3.56 4.31 18.31
CA PRO A 145 3.53 2.87 18.03
C PRO A 145 2.79 2.10 19.12
N PHE A 146 2.10 1.03 18.72
CA PHE A 146 1.33 0.21 19.65
C PHE A 146 1.50 -1.29 19.39
N LEU A 147 1.36 -2.06 20.47
CA LEU A 147 1.36 -3.51 20.45
C LEU A 147 -0.09 -4.00 20.58
N VAL A 148 -0.43 -5.04 19.83
CA VAL A 148 -1.66 -5.79 20.05
C VAL A 148 -1.33 -7.10 20.74
N LEU A 149 -1.93 -7.29 21.91
CA LEU A 149 -1.84 -8.51 22.69
C LEU A 149 -3.16 -9.28 22.53
N HIS A 150 -3.11 -10.39 21.81
CA HIS A 150 -4.24 -11.31 21.69
C HIS A 150 -4.23 -12.26 22.88
N LEU A 151 -4.89 -11.83 23.96
CA LEU A 151 -4.89 -12.45 25.28
C LEU A 151 -6.07 -13.44 25.40
N ARG A 152 -5.87 -14.70 25.02
CA ARG A 152 -6.93 -15.73 25.03
C ARG A 152 -7.12 -16.36 26.42
N TYR A 153 -7.33 -15.53 27.44
CA TYR A 153 -7.59 -15.92 28.82
C TYR A 153 -9.07 -15.74 29.19
N GLU A 154 -9.96 -16.17 28.29
CA GLU A 154 -11.41 -16.11 28.47
C GLU A 154 -11.95 -17.43 29.05
N MET A 155 -13.08 -17.34 29.75
CA MET A 155 -13.68 -18.45 30.49
C MET A 155 -13.93 -19.69 29.62
N ASP A 156 -14.38 -19.49 28.37
CA ASP A 156 -14.64 -20.57 27.42
C ASP A 156 -13.36 -21.34 27.05
N MET A 157 -12.27 -20.62 26.82
CA MET A 157 -10.98 -21.19 26.46
C MET A 157 -10.40 -21.98 27.64
N LEU A 158 -10.48 -21.43 28.85
CA LEU A 158 -10.01 -22.08 30.06
C LEU A 158 -10.83 -23.34 30.40
N ALA A 159 -12.16 -23.27 30.27
CA ALA A 159 -13.05 -24.42 30.47
C ALA A 159 -12.76 -25.53 29.45
N PHE A 160 -12.60 -25.17 28.16
CA PHE A 160 -12.29 -26.11 27.07
C PHE A 160 -10.92 -26.76 27.22
N SER A 161 -9.88 -25.98 27.50
CA SER A 161 -8.49 -26.47 27.65
C SER A 161 -8.24 -27.18 28.98
N GLY A 162 -9.09 -26.94 29.99
CA GLY A 162 -8.92 -27.45 31.34
C GLY A 162 -7.78 -26.79 32.12
N CYS A 163 -7.34 -25.61 31.69
CA CYS A 163 -6.21 -24.89 32.28
C CYS A 163 -6.70 -23.99 33.42
N THR A 164 -6.14 -24.18 34.61
CA THR A 164 -6.60 -23.54 35.86
C THR A 164 -5.48 -22.78 36.58
N GLN A 165 -4.38 -22.46 35.89
CA GLN A 165 -3.25 -21.76 36.49
C GLN A 165 -3.65 -20.36 37.01
N GLY A 166 -3.45 -20.14 38.30
CA GLY A 166 -3.83 -18.89 38.98
C GLY A 166 -5.33 -18.74 39.26
N CYS A 167 -6.14 -19.77 38.97
CA CYS A 167 -7.53 -19.83 39.41
C CYS A 167 -7.62 -20.21 40.89
N ASN A 168 -8.63 -19.72 41.58
CA ASN A 168 -9.01 -20.23 42.91
C ASN A 168 -9.97 -21.45 42.79
N ASP A 169 -10.28 -22.11 43.91
CA ASP A 169 -11.08 -23.34 43.91
C ASP A 169 -12.49 -23.15 43.31
N GLU A 170 -13.13 -22.00 43.56
CA GLU A 170 -14.45 -21.66 43.01
C GLU A 170 -14.39 -21.50 41.49
N GLU A 171 -13.39 -20.79 40.99
CA GLU A 171 -13.11 -20.59 39.57
C GLU A 171 -12.84 -21.95 38.88
N VAL A 172 -12.08 -22.84 39.53
CA VAL A 172 -11.82 -24.20 39.01
C VAL A 172 -13.12 -25.01 38.92
N GLU A 173 -13.98 -24.92 39.92
CA GLU A 173 -15.27 -25.62 39.92
C GLU A 173 -16.18 -25.09 38.80
N GLU A 174 -16.26 -23.77 38.62
CA GLU A 174 -17.05 -23.13 37.57
C GLU A 174 -16.60 -23.56 36.17
N LEU A 175 -15.29 -23.46 35.88
CA LEU A 175 -14.72 -23.90 34.61
C LEU A 175 -14.96 -25.39 34.36
N THR A 176 -14.93 -26.21 35.41
CA THR A 176 -15.23 -27.63 35.32
C THR A 176 -16.70 -27.86 35.02
N ARG A 177 -17.62 -27.21 35.73
CA ARG A 177 -19.07 -27.32 35.48
C ARG A 177 -19.42 -26.93 34.05
N MET A 178 -18.87 -25.83 33.56
CA MET A 178 -19.01 -25.40 32.17
C MET A 178 -18.52 -26.47 31.20
N ARG A 179 -17.34 -27.05 31.44
CA ARG A 179 -16.79 -28.11 30.59
C ARG A 179 -17.73 -29.31 30.46
N TYR A 180 -18.36 -29.72 31.56
CA TYR A 180 -19.29 -30.85 31.57
C TYR A 180 -20.64 -30.51 30.93
N ALA A 181 -21.07 -29.25 30.98
CA ALA A 181 -22.34 -28.81 30.39
C ALA A 181 -22.41 -28.96 28.86
N TYR A 182 -21.27 -28.98 28.15
CA TYR A 182 -21.21 -29.08 26.68
C TYR A 182 -20.86 -30.49 26.20
N PRO A 183 -21.81 -31.30 25.68
CA PRO A 183 -21.57 -32.73 25.39
C PRO A 183 -20.52 -32.99 24.31
N TRP A 184 -20.32 -32.07 23.37
CA TRP A 184 -19.38 -32.24 22.25
C TRP A 184 -17.90 -32.03 22.61
N TRP A 185 -17.59 -31.44 23.77
CA TRP A 185 -16.22 -31.37 24.29
C TRP A 185 -15.82 -32.73 24.87
N LYS A 186 -15.00 -33.48 24.11
CA LYS A 186 -14.72 -34.90 24.40
C LYS A 186 -13.87 -35.12 25.65
N GLU A 187 -12.85 -34.29 25.88
CA GLU A 187 -11.98 -34.38 27.04
C GLU A 187 -12.65 -33.69 28.24
N LYS A 188 -13.03 -34.48 29.25
CA LYS A 188 -13.68 -33.98 30.48
C LYS A 188 -12.75 -33.95 31.69
N ILE A 189 -11.91 -34.96 31.83
CA ILE A 189 -10.92 -35.08 32.90
C ILE A 189 -9.58 -34.64 32.32
N ILE A 190 -9.05 -33.52 32.81
CA ILE A 190 -7.84 -32.88 32.29
C ILE A 190 -6.94 -32.55 33.46
N ASN A 191 -5.67 -32.93 33.37
CA ASN A 191 -4.63 -32.48 34.30
C ASN A 191 -4.10 -31.12 33.82
N SER A 192 -4.53 -30.05 34.50
CA SER A 192 -4.14 -28.67 34.17
C SER A 192 -2.62 -28.49 34.16
N ASP A 193 -1.92 -28.99 35.19
CA ASP A 193 -0.48 -28.79 35.35
C ASP A 193 0.31 -29.44 34.23
N LEU A 194 -0.08 -30.65 33.81
CA LEU A 194 0.54 -31.33 32.68
C LEU A 194 0.29 -30.59 31.35
N LYS A 195 -0.96 -30.15 31.09
CA LYS A 195 -1.27 -29.36 29.89
C LYS A 195 -0.48 -28.04 29.86
N ARG A 196 -0.35 -27.36 31.01
CA ARG A 196 0.46 -26.14 31.14
C ARG A 196 1.93 -26.42 30.83
N LYS A 197 2.52 -27.45 31.45
CA LYS A 197 3.91 -27.85 31.21
C LYS A 197 4.19 -28.28 29.77
N ASP A 198 3.19 -28.79 29.06
CA ASP A 198 3.29 -29.10 27.63
C ASP A 198 3.03 -27.90 26.71
N GLY A 199 2.79 -26.71 27.26
CA GLY A 199 2.51 -25.49 26.49
C GLY A 199 1.13 -25.48 25.82
N LEU A 200 0.21 -26.33 26.28
CA LEU A 200 -1.14 -26.49 25.74
C LEU A 200 -2.17 -25.56 26.40
N CYS A 201 -1.74 -24.72 27.34
CA CYS A 201 -2.55 -23.70 27.99
C CYS A 201 -2.29 -22.31 27.41
N PRO A 202 -3.29 -21.39 27.41
CA PRO A 202 -3.04 -19.96 27.27
C PRO A 202 -2.11 -19.50 28.39
N LEU A 203 -1.19 -18.58 28.08
CA LEU A 203 -0.44 -17.91 29.13
C LEU A 203 -1.39 -17.04 29.96
N THR A 204 -1.17 -17.03 31.27
CA THR A 204 -1.90 -16.10 32.15
C THR A 204 -1.48 -14.66 31.91
N PRO A 205 -2.26 -13.64 32.34
CA PRO A 205 -1.80 -12.25 32.25
C PRO A 205 -0.48 -11.99 33.00
N GLU A 206 -0.26 -12.68 34.14
CA GLU A 206 0.98 -12.58 34.92
C GLU A 206 2.19 -13.19 34.19
N GLU A 207 2.01 -14.38 33.60
CA GLU A 207 3.04 -15.04 32.77
C GLU A 207 3.35 -14.22 31.52
N THR A 208 2.32 -13.62 30.93
CA THR A 208 2.44 -12.74 29.77
C THR A 208 3.24 -11.48 30.11
N ALA A 209 3.00 -10.87 31.27
CA ALA A 209 3.76 -9.71 31.74
C ALA A 209 5.25 -10.04 31.94
N LEU A 210 5.57 -11.24 32.45
CA LEU A 210 6.96 -11.72 32.55
C LEU A 210 7.59 -11.92 31.17
N ALA A 211 6.89 -12.58 30.25
CA ALA A 211 7.40 -12.84 28.90
C ALA A 211 7.67 -11.55 28.11
N LEU A 212 6.75 -10.58 28.14
CA LEU A 212 6.93 -9.30 27.45
C LEU A 212 8.11 -8.51 28.01
N ARG A 213 8.25 -8.44 29.35
CA ARG A 213 9.39 -7.78 29.99
C ARG A 213 10.72 -8.47 29.67
N ALA A 214 10.74 -9.80 29.65
CA ALA A 214 11.92 -10.58 29.27
C ALA A 214 12.30 -10.40 27.80
N LEU A 215 11.36 -10.01 26.92
CA LEU A 215 11.63 -9.71 25.51
C LEU A 215 12.01 -8.25 25.27
N ASP A 216 12.28 -7.47 26.32
CA ASP A 216 12.54 -6.02 26.28
C ASP A 216 11.43 -5.22 25.57
N ILE A 217 10.17 -5.65 25.70
CA ILE A 217 9.04 -4.82 25.26
C ILE A 217 8.96 -3.63 26.21
N ASP A 218 9.14 -2.43 25.67
CA ASP A 218 9.11 -1.16 26.39
C ASP A 218 7.85 -1.04 27.24
N SER A 219 8.01 -0.82 28.54
CA SER A 219 6.91 -0.64 29.49
C SER A 219 6.00 0.54 29.13
N ASP A 220 6.50 1.54 28.40
CA ASP A 220 5.73 2.73 28.02
C ASP A 220 4.92 2.55 26.72
N ILE A 221 5.06 1.40 26.03
CA ILE A 221 4.28 1.11 24.82
C ILE A 221 2.78 1.00 25.14
N GLN A 222 1.94 1.55 24.27
CA GLN A 222 0.51 1.32 24.37
C GLN A 222 0.17 -0.11 23.94
N ILE A 223 -0.58 -0.84 24.76
CA ILE A 223 -1.00 -2.21 24.48
C ILE A 223 -2.51 -2.25 24.30
N TYR A 224 -2.95 -2.60 23.09
CA TYR A 224 -4.33 -2.93 22.80
C TYR A 224 -4.60 -4.41 23.10
N ILE A 225 -5.55 -4.69 23.99
CA ILE A 225 -5.96 -6.05 24.34
C ILE A 225 -7.03 -6.54 23.36
N ALA A 226 -6.65 -7.44 22.45
CA ALA A 226 -7.54 -8.11 21.52
C ALA A 226 -8.09 -9.40 22.17
N ALA A 227 -9.15 -9.26 22.97
CA ALA A 227 -9.81 -10.37 23.66
C ALA A 227 -11.24 -10.00 24.06
N GLY A 228 -12.08 -11.01 24.29
CA GLY A 228 -13.31 -10.89 25.08
C GLY A 228 -13.02 -10.70 26.57
N GLU A 229 -13.99 -10.98 27.43
CA GLU A 229 -13.80 -10.77 28.87
C GLU A 229 -12.73 -11.69 29.46
N ILE A 230 -11.71 -11.07 30.07
CA ILE A 230 -10.62 -11.79 30.72
C ILE A 230 -11.15 -12.39 32.02
N TYR A 231 -11.04 -13.70 32.16
CA TYR A 231 -11.54 -14.41 33.32
C TYR A 231 -10.78 -14.00 34.59
N GLY A 232 -11.52 -13.68 35.66
CA GLY A 232 -10.98 -13.10 36.89
C GLY A 232 -10.73 -11.58 36.85
N GLY A 233 -11.04 -10.91 35.72
CA GLY A 233 -11.14 -9.45 35.61
C GLY A 233 -9.87 -8.67 36.02
N GLU A 234 -10.06 -7.53 36.68
CA GLU A 234 -8.98 -6.63 37.09
C GLU A 234 -7.94 -7.31 37.98
N ARG A 235 -8.37 -8.24 38.85
CA ARG A 235 -7.47 -9.02 39.73
C ARG A 235 -6.39 -9.75 38.92
N ARG A 236 -6.78 -10.39 37.81
CA ARG A 236 -5.83 -11.11 36.93
C ARG A 236 -5.02 -10.14 36.08
N MET A 237 -5.62 -9.03 35.65
CA MET A 237 -4.93 -8.03 34.83
C MET A 237 -3.90 -7.18 35.61
N ALA A 238 -3.96 -7.15 36.94
CA ALA A 238 -3.17 -6.27 37.79
C ALA A 238 -1.65 -6.34 37.52
N SER A 239 -1.08 -7.53 37.35
CA SER A 239 0.36 -7.69 37.08
C SER A 239 0.76 -7.12 35.72
N LEU A 240 -0.08 -7.34 34.71
CA LEU A 240 0.13 -6.83 33.36
C LEU A 240 -0.02 -5.31 33.33
N ALA A 241 -1.05 -4.76 33.97
CA ALA A 241 -1.29 -3.32 34.08
C ALA A 241 -0.19 -2.59 34.86
N THR A 242 0.39 -3.24 35.87
CA THR A 242 1.55 -2.68 36.60
C THR A 242 2.80 -2.62 35.72
N SER A 243 3.00 -3.63 34.86
CA SER A 243 4.17 -3.68 33.97
C SER A 243 4.02 -2.78 32.73
N TYR A 244 2.77 -2.58 32.29
CA TYR A 244 2.40 -1.82 31.10
C TYR A 244 1.18 -0.95 31.44
N PRO A 245 1.37 0.29 31.93
CA PRO A 245 0.27 1.12 32.42
C PRO A 245 -0.68 1.61 31.33
N LYS A 246 -0.27 1.60 30.05
CA LYS A 246 -1.07 2.07 28.90
C LYS A 246 -1.87 0.92 28.25
N LEU A 247 -2.58 0.13 29.04
CA LEU A 247 -3.50 -0.89 28.51
C LEU A 247 -4.79 -0.24 28.03
N VAL A 248 -5.22 -0.60 26.82
CA VAL A 248 -6.48 -0.14 26.24
C VAL A 248 -7.23 -1.30 25.58
N ARG A 249 -8.54 -1.14 25.46
CA ARG A 249 -9.45 -2.05 24.76
C ARG A 249 -10.36 -1.23 23.84
N LYS A 250 -11.04 -1.87 22.90
CA LYS A 250 -12.07 -1.18 22.08
C LYS A 250 -13.12 -0.49 22.94
N GLU A 251 -13.53 -1.09 24.06
CA GLU A 251 -14.50 -0.52 25.00
C GLU A 251 -13.97 0.72 25.75
N THR A 252 -12.65 0.89 25.86
CA THR A 252 -12.06 2.08 26.48
C THR A 252 -11.72 3.16 25.46
N LEU A 253 -11.58 2.79 24.19
CA LEU A 253 -11.23 3.70 23.09
C LEU A 253 -12.47 4.30 22.40
N LEU A 254 -13.59 3.59 22.43
CA LEU A 254 -14.83 3.94 21.74
C LEU A 254 -15.95 4.18 22.75
N GLY A 255 -16.85 5.12 22.44
CA GLY A 255 -18.04 5.34 23.25
C GLY A 255 -19.08 4.22 23.09
N PRO A 256 -20.06 4.08 24.00
CA PRO A 256 -21.15 3.11 23.87
C PRO A 256 -21.92 3.24 22.55
N ASP A 257 -22.12 4.48 22.07
CA ASP A 257 -22.81 4.76 20.80
C ASP A 257 -22.02 4.26 19.58
N ASP A 258 -20.68 4.37 19.63
CA ASP A 258 -19.80 3.89 18.56
C ASP A 258 -19.84 2.36 18.44
N LEU A 259 -20.00 1.66 19.57
CA LEU A 259 -20.10 0.20 19.63
C LEU A 259 -21.53 -0.31 19.44
N GLY A 260 -22.54 0.55 19.51
CA GLY A 260 -23.96 0.18 19.51
C GLY A 260 -24.37 -0.74 18.37
N PHE A 261 -23.82 -0.52 17.17
CA PHE A 261 -24.08 -1.34 15.99
C PHE A 261 -23.54 -2.78 16.11
N PHE A 262 -22.50 -2.98 16.93
CA PHE A 262 -21.79 -4.26 17.09
C PHE A 262 -22.13 -4.97 18.41
N GLN A 263 -22.96 -4.36 19.27
CA GLN A 263 -23.37 -4.96 20.53
C GLN A 263 -24.10 -6.29 20.29
N ASN A 264 -23.75 -7.34 21.04
CA ASN A 264 -24.24 -8.71 20.88
C ASN A 264 -23.84 -9.43 19.58
N HIS A 265 -22.94 -8.83 18.77
CA HIS A 265 -22.37 -9.44 17.57
C HIS A 265 -20.86 -9.73 17.78
N SER A 266 -20.58 -10.77 18.57
CA SER A 266 -19.21 -11.19 18.95
C SER A 266 -18.25 -11.36 17.76
N SER A 267 -18.74 -11.81 16.61
CA SER A 267 -17.97 -12.06 15.41
C SER A 267 -17.56 -10.76 14.72
N GLN A 268 -18.41 -9.74 14.75
CA GLN A 268 -18.07 -8.41 14.25
C GLN A 268 -17.08 -7.71 15.20
N MET A 269 -17.23 -7.90 16.52
CA MET A 269 -16.25 -7.42 17.51
C MET A 269 -14.89 -8.10 17.39
N ALA A 270 -14.85 -9.37 17.00
CA ALA A 270 -13.61 -10.09 16.68
C ALA A 270 -13.00 -9.62 15.35
N ALA A 271 -13.83 -9.25 14.36
CA ALA A 271 -13.36 -8.65 13.11
C ALA A 271 -12.68 -7.30 13.35
N LEU A 272 -13.18 -6.50 14.29
CA LEU A 272 -12.53 -5.26 14.73
C LEU A 272 -11.14 -5.53 15.32
N ASP A 273 -11.04 -6.47 16.26
CA ASP A 273 -9.75 -6.86 16.85
C ASP A 273 -8.78 -7.38 15.79
N TYR A 274 -9.28 -8.09 14.78
CA TYR A 274 -8.47 -8.61 13.67
C TYR A 274 -7.86 -7.44 12.89
N LEU A 275 -8.65 -6.43 12.51
CA LEU A 275 -8.16 -5.26 11.79
C LEU A 275 -7.09 -4.50 12.59
N VAL A 276 -7.35 -4.26 13.88
CA VAL A 276 -6.39 -3.58 14.77
C VAL A 276 -5.10 -4.40 14.90
N SER A 277 -5.22 -5.73 14.98
CA SER A 277 -4.07 -6.66 15.00
C SER A 277 -3.23 -6.64 13.72
N LEU A 278 -3.84 -6.40 12.54
CA LEU A 278 -3.10 -6.28 11.28
C LEU A 278 -2.30 -4.98 11.20
N GLU A 279 -2.82 -3.90 11.78
CA GLU A 279 -2.23 -2.57 11.72
C GLU A 279 -1.23 -2.27 12.84
N SER A 280 -1.15 -3.11 13.86
CA SER A 280 -0.20 -2.94 14.96
C SER A 280 1.26 -3.11 14.55
N ASP A 281 2.17 -2.45 15.28
CA ASP A 281 3.61 -2.59 15.05
C ASP A 281 4.13 -3.94 15.54
N ILE A 282 3.56 -4.43 16.64
CA ILE A 282 3.86 -5.73 17.23
C ILE A 282 2.53 -6.45 17.47
N PHE A 283 2.46 -7.72 17.06
CA PHE A 283 1.36 -8.62 17.41
C PHE A 283 1.89 -9.77 18.25
N VAL A 284 1.25 -10.05 19.38
CA VAL A 284 1.63 -11.14 20.29
C VAL A 284 0.39 -11.94 20.68
N PRO A 285 0.22 -13.18 20.18
CA PRO A 285 -0.81 -14.08 20.68
C PRO A 285 -0.32 -14.89 21.89
N THR A 286 -1.16 -15.00 22.92
CA THR A 286 -0.87 -15.82 24.12
C THR A 286 -1.34 -17.27 23.99
N PHE A 287 -2.03 -17.60 22.90
CA PHE A 287 -2.52 -18.93 22.57
C PHE A 287 -2.65 -19.14 21.06
N ASP A 288 -2.39 -20.37 20.60
CA ASP A 288 -2.62 -20.76 19.21
C ASP A 288 -4.12 -20.98 18.98
N GLY A 289 -4.83 -19.93 18.56
CA GLY A 289 -6.24 -19.97 18.17
C GLY A 289 -6.46 -19.62 16.70
N ASN A 290 -7.68 -19.82 16.20
CA ASN A 290 -8.03 -19.54 14.80
C ASN A 290 -7.70 -18.08 14.40
N MET A 291 -8.10 -17.11 15.23
CA MET A 291 -7.82 -15.69 15.00
C MET A 291 -6.30 -15.41 14.96
N ALA A 292 -5.57 -15.89 15.97
CA ALA A 292 -4.11 -15.73 16.03
C ALA A 292 -3.43 -16.25 14.76
N LYS A 293 -3.83 -17.44 14.27
CA LYS A 293 -3.28 -18.06 13.07
C LYS A 293 -3.61 -17.30 11.78
N VAL A 294 -4.85 -16.80 11.62
CA VAL A 294 -5.19 -16.00 10.43
C VAL A 294 -4.51 -14.63 10.44
N VAL A 295 -4.37 -13.99 11.60
CA VAL A 295 -3.63 -12.72 11.74
C VAL A 295 -2.16 -12.96 11.45
N GLU A 296 -1.55 -14.02 11.98
CA GLU A 296 -0.17 -14.42 11.70
C GLU A 296 0.06 -14.56 10.19
N GLY A 297 -0.77 -15.33 9.50
CA GLY A 297 -0.66 -15.52 8.05
C GLY A 297 -0.85 -14.24 7.25
N HIS A 298 -1.81 -13.40 7.64
CA HIS A 298 -2.06 -12.14 6.95
C HIS A 298 -0.92 -11.13 7.19
N ARG A 299 -0.40 -11.03 8.41
CA ARG A 299 0.75 -10.17 8.73
C ARG A 299 2.01 -10.59 7.97
N ARG A 300 2.23 -11.90 7.76
CA ARG A 300 3.28 -12.41 6.86
C ARG A 300 3.04 -12.01 5.42
N TYR A 301 1.81 -12.16 4.92
CA TYR A 301 1.40 -11.76 3.58
C TYR A 301 1.60 -10.26 3.31
N LEU A 302 1.40 -9.40 4.32
CA LEU A 302 1.60 -7.95 4.24
C LEU A 302 3.07 -7.51 4.42
N GLY A 303 4.03 -8.36 4.06
CA GLY A 303 5.46 -8.05 4.11
C GLY A 303 6.13 -8.33 5.46
N PHE A 304 5.81 -9.48 6.07
CA PHE A 304 6.48 -9.96 7.29
C PHE A 304 6.36 -9.01 8.49
N LYS A 305 5.17 -8.44 8.71
CA LYS A 305 4.94 -7.56 9.87
C LYS A 305 5.27 -8.29 11.17
N LYS A 306 5.99 -7.61 12.09
CA LYS A 306 6.54 -8.21 13.31
C LYS A 306 5.47 -8.90 14.15
N THR A 307 5.64 -10.20 14.36
CA THR A 307 4.70 -11.06 15.10
C THR A 307 5.48 -11.97 16.02
N ILE A 308 5.32 -11.80 17.34
CA ILE A 308 6.09 -12.57 18.33
C ILE A 308 5.30 -13.83 18.70
N LEU A 309 5.77 -14.99 18.24
CA LEU A 309 5.16 -16.28 18.55
C LEU A 309 5.81 -16.89 19.78
N LEU A 310 5.10 -16.83 20.90
CA LEU A 310 5.60 -17.30 22.19
C LEU A 310 5.73 -18.84 22.23
N ASP A 311 6.90 -19.34 22.59
CA ASP A 311 7.13 -20.74 22.90
C ASP A 311 6.64 -21.03 24.33
N ARG A 312 5.34 -21.33 24.43
CA ARG A 312 4.64 -21.46 25.72
C ARG A 312 5.20 -22.58 26.58
N LYS A 313 5.60 -23.70 25.97
CA LYS A 313 6.18 -24.83 26.70
C LYS A 313 7.49 -24.42 27.37
N LEU A 314 8.39 -23.78 26.62
CA LEU A 314 9.64 -23.28 27.16
C LEU A 314 9.40 -22.16 28.20
N LEU A 315 8.51 -21.21 27.90
CA LEU A 315 8.20 -20.10 28.80
C LEU A 315 7.71 -20.59 30.16
N VAL A 316 6.82 -21.58 30.18
CA VAL A 316 6.34 -22.18 31.44
C VAL A 316 7.50 -22.75 32.25
N GLU A 317 8.42 -23.51 31.63
CA GLU A 317 9.59 -24.05 32.32
C GLU A 317 10.50 -22.95 32.90
N LEU A 318 10.77 -21.92 32.10
CA LEU A 318 11.63 -20.81 32.50
C LEU A 318 10.98 -19.96 33.60
N ILE A 319 9.66 -19.71 33.50
CA ILE A 319 8.89 -18.97 34.50
C ILE A 319 8.89 -19.74 35.82
N ASP A 320 8.62 -21.05 35.80
CA ASP A 320 8.61 -21.87 37.02
C ASP A 320 9.98 -21.84 37.71
N LYS A 321 11.09 -21.94 36.96
CA LYS A 321 12.45 -21.82 37.49
C LYS A 321 12.76 -20.43 38.05
N TYR A 322 12.28 -19.38 37.39
CA TYR A 322 12.44 -18.01 37.88
C TYR A 322 11.64 -17.79 39.18
N THR A 323 10.39 -18.23 39.23
CA THR A 323 9.52 -18.12 40.40
C THR A 323 10.02 -18.96 41.58
N SER A 324 10.61 -20.14 41.32
CA SER A 324 11.28 -20.95 42.34
C SER A 324 12.65 -20.41 42.77
N LYS A 325 13.09 -19.26 42.24
CA LYS A 325 14.39 -18.63 42.48
C LYS A 325 15.59 -19.48 42.05
N SER A 326 15.36 -20.40 41.10
CA SER A 326 16.40 -21.23 40.48
C SER A 326 17.07 -20.56 39.28
N LEU A 327 16.48 -19.47 38.75
CA LEU A 327 17.08 -18.59 37.76
C LEU A 327 17.03 -17.14 38.25
N SER A 328 18.09 -16.37 37.98
CA SER A 328 18.07 -14.91 38.09
C SER A 328 17.26 -14.27 36.95
N TRP A 329 16.92 -12.98 37.09
CA TRP A 329 16.22 -12.25 36.02
C TRP A 329 17.03 -12.19 34.72
N ASP A 330 18.35 -11.99 34.81
CA ASP A 330 19.21 -11.85 33.63
C ASP A 330 19.31 -13.19 32.87
N GLU A 331 19.42 -14.31 33.59
CA GLU A 331 19.40 -15.65 32.99
C GLU A 331 18.04 -15.97 32.35
N PHE A 332 16.94 -15.66 33.06
CA PHE A 332 15.59 -15.83 32.53
C PHE A 332 15.37 -15.00 31.26
N SER A 333 15.69 -13.71 31.31
CA SER A 333 15.53 -12.77 30.19
C SER A 333 16.37 -13.19 28.98
N THR A 334 17.62 -13.57 29.19
CA THR A 334 18.52 -14.05 28.13
C THR A 334 17.96 -15.31 27.46
N ALA A 335 17.57 -16.32 28.25
CA ALA A 335 17.02 -17.57 27.72
C ALA A 335 15.71 -17.35 26.92
N VAL A 336 14.85 -16.43 27.39
CA VAL A 336 13.63 -16.07 26.66
C VAL A 336 13.97 -15.40 25.32
N LYS A 337 14.89 -14.42 25.30
CA LYS A 337 15.29 -13.74 24.05
C LYS A 337 15.91 -14.70 23.04
N GLU A 338 16.81 -15.57 23.48
CA GLU A 338 17.48 -16.56 22.63
C GLU A 338 16.46 -17.50 21.96
N ALA A 339 15.51 -18.02 22.75
CA ALA A 339 14.49 -18.92 22.24
C ALA A 339 13.52 -18.28 21.24
N HIS A 340 13.32 -16.97 21.30
CA HIS A 340 12.37 -16.25 20.46
C HIS A 340 13.01 -15.46 19.33
N ALA A 341 14.34 -15.45 19.20
CA ALA A 341 15.06 -14.66 18.19
C ALA A 341 14.57 -14.90 16.74
N GLN A 342 14.16 -16.13 16.42
CA GLN A 342 13.64 -16.52 15.09
C GLN A 342 12.11 -16.60 15.01
N ARG A 343 11.40 -16.18 16.07
CA ARG A 343 9.94 -16.29 16.21
C ARG A 343 9.24 -14.93 16.09
N MET A 344 9.76 -14.07 15.21
CA MET A 344 9.40 -12.66 15.08
C MET A 344 8.54 -12.32 13.84
N GLY A 345 7.97 -13.32 13.16
CA GLY A 345 7.14 -13.14 11.96
C GLY A 345 7.88 -13.27 10.63
N ASN A 346 9.13 -13.74 10.67
CA ASN A 346 9.93 -14.05 9.49
C ASN A 346 9.22 -15.07 8.57
N PRO A 347 9.50 -15.07 7.25
CA PRO A 347 9.06 -16.13 6.37
C PRO A 347 9.59 -17.48 6.88
N THR A 348 8.69 -18.46 7.01
CA THR A 348 9.07 -19.85 7.34
C THR A 348 8.51 -20.78 6.28
N LYS A 349 9.04 -22.00 6.20
CA LYS A 349 8.42 -23.05 5.38
C LYS A 349 7.26 -23.69 6.14
N ARG A 350 6.20 -24.10 5.44
CA ARG A 350 5.10 -24.84 6.07
C ARG A 350 5.62 -26.18 6.57
N LEU A 351 5.28 -26.53 7.81
CA LEU A 351 5.55 -27.88 8.33
C LEU A 351 4.65 -28.90 7.62
N ILE A 352 5.27 -29.85 6.92
CA ILE A 352 4.59 -30.98 6.30
C ILE A 352 4.93 -32.24 7.10
N ILE A 353 3.92 -32.87 7.67
CA ILE A 353 4.07 -34.16 8.36
C ILE A 353 3.35 -35.22 7.51
N PRO A 354 4.10 -36.12 6.83
CA PRO A 354 3.52 -37.17 6.02
C PRO A 354 2.46 -37.96 6.79
N ASP A 355 1.33 -38.22 6.13
CA ASP A 355 0.18 -38.97 6.66
C ASP A 355 -0.51 -38.37 7.90
N ARG A 356 -0.11 -37.17 8.33
CA ARG A 356 -0.70 -36.46 9.49
C ARG A 356 -1.09 -35.01 9.16
N PRO A 357 -2.02 -34.80 8.22
CA PRO A 357 -2.42 -33.45 7.80
C PRO A 357 -3.04 -32.62 8.93
N LYS A 358 -3.51 -33.27 10.01
CA LYS A 358 -4.02 -32.63 11.24
C LYS A 358 -2.94 -31.94 12.07
N GLU A 359 -1.70 -32.40 11.97
CA GLU A 359 -0.54 -31.90 12.73
C GLU A 359 0.24 -30.85 11.92
N GLU A 360 -0.17 -30.55 10.68
CA GLU A 360 0.35 -29.43 9.88
C GLU A 360 -0.09 -28.06 10.45
N ASP A 361 0.60 -26.98 10.06
CA ASP A 361 0.21 -25.61 10.39
C ASP A 361 -1.23 -25.34 9.93
N TYR A 362 -2.16 -25.23 10.89
CA TYR A 362 -3.58 -25.05 10.59
C TYR A 362 -3.92 -23.57 10.32
N PHE A 363 -5.01 -23.33 9.59
CA PHE A 363 -5.52 -21.98 9.28
C PHE A 363 -4.66 -21.13 8.33
N TYR A 364 -3.93 -21.75 7.40
CA TYR A 364 -3.13 -21.03 6.38
C TYR A 364 -2.24 -19.91 6.97
N ALA A 365 -1.77 -20.13 8.21
CA ALA A 365 -0.95 -19.21 9.00
C ALA A 365 0.43 -18.94 8.37
N ASN A 366 0.83 -19.82 7.45
CA ASN A 366 2.04 -19.68 6.68
C ASN A 366 1.72 -19.78 5.18
N PRO A 367 1.52 -18.62 4.50
CA PRO A 367 1.16 -18.59 3.09
C PRO A 367 2.38 -18.55 2.17
N GLU A 368 3.36 -19.44 2.37
CA GLU A 368 4.64 -19.44 1.62
C GLU A 368 4.46 -19.36 0.11
N GLU A 369 3.40 -19.98 -0.43
CA GLU A 369 3.13 -20.04 -1.87
C GLU A 369 2.73 -18.68 -2.48
N CYS A 370 2.51 -17.69 -1.61
CA CYS A 370 1.95 -16.37 -1.91
C CYS A 370 2.83 -15.24 -1.42
N LEU A 371 3.77 -15.55 -0.53
CA LEU A 371 4.94 -14.72 -0.32
C LEU A 371 5.69 -14.72 -1.66
N GLN A 372 6.12 -13.54 -2.11
CA GLN A 372 6.78 -13.41 -3.41
C GLN A 372 7.83 -14.52 -3.57
N PRO A 373 7.99 -15.11 -4.75
CA PRO A 373 9.22 -15.82 -5.04
C PRO A 373 10.37 -14.89 -4.63
N SER A 374 11.45 -15.43 -4.06
CA SER A 374 12.66 -14.62 -3.92
C SER A 374 12.92 -13.92 -5.25
N ASP A 375 13.53 -12.74 -5.21
CA ASP A 375 13.91 -11.96 -6.41
C ASP A 375 14.76 -12.75 -7.45
N ASP A 376 15.00 -14.04 -7.20
CA ASP A 376 15.71 -15.02 -8.03
C ASP A 376 14.82 -15.84 -8.98
N GLU A 377 13.47 -15.80 -8.90
CA GLU A 377 12.67 -16.49 -9.91
C GLU A 377 12.59 -15.62 -11.18
N PRO A 378 13.15 -16.06 -12.33
CA PRO A 378 13.18 -15.23 -13.52
C PRO A 378 11.74 -14.85 -13.90
N ILE A 379 11.53 -13.58 -14.26
CA ILE A 379 10.20 -13.07 -14.63
C ILE A 379 9.67 -13.76 -15.90
N LEU A 380 10.58 -14.30 -16.74
CA LEU A 380 10.25 -14.84 -18.06
C LEU A 380 9.33 -16.08 -18.01
N PRO A 381 9.59 -17.14 -17.21
CA PRO A 381 8.67 -18.27 -17.10
C PRO A 381 7.30 -17.90 -16.52
N LEU A 382 7.23 -16.91 -15.62
CA LEU A 382 5.97 -16.41 -15.07
C LEU A 382 5.15 -15.67 -16.13
N ILE A 383 5.77 -14.81 -16.94
CA ILE A 383 5.11 -14.14 -18.07
C ILE A 383 4.67 -15.18 -19.12
N GLN A 384 5.51 -16.15 -19.46
CA GLN A 384 5.17 -17.20 -20.44
C GLN A 384 3.98 -18.05 -19.98
N ARG A 385 3.91 -18.36 -18.68
CA ARG A 385 2.83 -19.16 -18.09
C ARG A 385 1.49 -18.41 -18.03
N HIS A 386 1.51 -17.16 -17.56
CA HIS A 386 0.28 -16.43 -17.28
C HIS A 386 -0.17 -15.54 -18.45
N LYS A 387 0.75 -15.20 -19.36
CA LYS A 387 0.51 -14.33 -20.53
C LYS A 387 -0.14 -12.98 -20.20
N VAL A 388 -0.07 -12.57 -18.93
CA VAL A 388 -0.67 -11.35 -18.40
C VAL A 388 0.36 -10.70 -17.48
N LEU A 389 0.57 -9.40 -17.67
CA LEU A 389 1.44 -8.57 -16.84
C LEU A 389 0.61 -7.38 -16.34
N HIS A 390 0.52 -7.22 -15.02
CA HIS A 390 -0.13 -6.08 -14.37
C HIS A 390 0.89 -5.38 -13.46
N LEU A 391 1.10 -4.08 -13.68
CA LEU A 391 2.09 -3.28 -12.98
C LEU A 391 1.37 -2.39 -11.96
N ASN A 392 1.64 -2.57 -10.66
CA ASN A 392 0.95 -1.85 -9.57
C ASN A 392 1.69 -0.57 -9.10
N ARG A 393 3.00 -0.49 -9.37
CA ARG A 393 3.85 0.68 -9.16
C ARG A 393 4.73 0.84 -10.39
N THR A 394 4.64 1.99 -11.05
CA THR A 394 5.32 2.27 -12.32
C THR A 394 6.40 3.35 -12.17
N ASP A 395 6.94 3.52 -10.96
CA ASP A 395 8.09 4.37 -10.70
C ASP A 395 9.40 3.74 -11.21
N ALA A 396 9.42 2.41 -11.37
CA ALA A 396 10.46 1.69 -12.09
C ALA A 396 10.40 1.99 -13.60
N ARG A 397 11.52 2.41 -14.17
CA ARG A 397 11.64 2.77 -15.59
C ARG A 397 12.63 1.87 -16.29
N LEU A 398 12.27 1.48 -17.50
CA LEU A 398 13.20 0.86 -18.43
C LEU A 398 14.30 1.87 -18.80
N ALA A 399 15.53 1.39 -19.00
CA ALA A 399 16.61 2.23 -19.54
C ALA A 399 16.19 2.87 -20.87
N ASN A 400 16.76 4.03 -21.20
CA ASN A 400 16.47 4.68 -22.47
C ASN A 400 17.41 4.18 -23.57
N SER A 401 18.59 3.65 -23.24
CA SER A 401 19.52 3.05 -24.20
C SER A 401 19.55 1.51 -24.14
N GLY A 402 20.26 0.87 -25.08
CA GLY A 402 20.51 -0.58 -25.04
C GLY A 402 19.36 -1.48 -25.51
N HIS A 403 18.35 -0.92 -26.17
CA HIS A 403 17.18 -1.65 -26.65
C HIS A 403 17.15 -1.79 -28.18
N PRO A 404 16.56 -2.88 -28.72
CA PRO A 404 16.34 -3.04 -30.15
C PRO A 404 15.56 -1.87 -30.77
N LEU A 405 15.88 -1.51 -32.02
CA LEU A 405 15.31 -0.35 -32.71
C LEU A 405 13.78 -0.42 -32.84
N ASP A 406 13.23 -1.61 -33.06
CA ASP A 406 11.79 -1.86 -33.13
C ASP A 406 11.09 -1.59 -31.79
N LEU A 407 11.72 -1.96 -30.67
CA LEU A 407 11.24 -1.66 -29.33
C LEU A 407 11.29 -0.16 -29.05
N GLN A 408 12.36 0.53 -29.46
CA GLN A 408 12.44 1.99 -29.35
C GLN A 408 11.33 2.67 -30.16
N LYS A 409 11.14 2.25 -31.42
CA LYS A 409 10.03 2.73 -32.28
C LYS A 409 8.64 2.45 -31.69
N LEU A 410 8.46 1.33 -30.99
CA LEU A 410 7.22 1.06 -30.26
C LEU A 410 7.04 2.04 -29.09
N ARG A 411 8.08 2.30 -28.30
CA ARG A 411 8.04 3.28 -27.20
C ARG A 411 7.65 4.67 -27.69
N CYS A 412 8.18 5.11 -28.84
CA CYS A 412 7.77 6.36 -29.49
C CYS A 412 6.25 6.42 -29.70
N ARG A 413 5.71 5.39 -30.37
CA ARG A 413 4.29 5.32 -30.72
C ARG A 413 3.43 5.28 -29.46
N VAL A 414 3.84 4.54 -28.43
CA VAL A 414 3.10 4.47 -27.18
C VAL A 414 3.11 5.82 -26.45
N ASN A 415 4.29 6.41 -26.22
CA ASN A 415 4.44 7.62 -25.42
C ASN A 415 3.86 8.89 -26.09
N PHE A 416 3.95 9.01 -27.42
CA PHE A 416 3.61 10.25 -28.12
C PHE A 416 2.42 10.14 -29.08
N SER A 417 1.86 8.94 -29.30
CA SER A 417 0.75 8.76 -30.26
C SER A 417 -0.44 7.98 -29.71
N ALA A 418 -0.19 6.84 -29.06
CA ALA A 418 -1.23 5.91 -28.62
C ALA A 418 -1.85 6.31 -27.27
N LEU A 419 -1.06 6.83 -26.34
CA LEU A 419 -1.58 7.36 -25.09
C LEU A 419 -2.28 8.71 -25.34
N ARG A 420 -3.60 8.72 -25.15
CA ARG A 420 -4.46 9.89 -25.31
C ARG A 420 -5.11 10.23 -23.97
N PHE A 421 -5.29 11.51 -23.69
CA PHE A 421 -6.11 11.91 -22.55
C PHE A 421 -7.59 11.60 -22.82
N THR A 422 -8.40 11.63 -21.77
CA THR A 422 -9.85 11.49 -21.92
C THR A 422 -10.40 12.62 -22.79
N SER A 423 -11.52 12.36 -23.47
CA SER A 423 -12.16 13.32 -24.36
C SER A 423 -12.41 14.68 -23.70
N GLN A 424 -12.77 14.67 -22.42
CA GLN A 424 -13.00 15.88 -21.62
C GLN A 424 -11.75 16.75 -21.48
N ILE A 425 -10.60 16.15 -21.18
CA ILE A 425 -9.32 16.88 -21.07
C ILE A 425 -8.91 17.40 -22.45
N GLU A 426 -9.05 16.59 -23.50
CA GLU A 426 -8.71 17.01 -24.86
C GLU A 426 -9.59 18.17 -25.35
N GLU A 427 -10.90 18.12 -25.10
CA GLU A 427 -11.84 19.17 -25.51
C GLU A 427 -11.53 20.49 -24.80
N LEU A 428 -11.30 20.45 -23.48
CA LEU A 428 -10.92 21.63 -22.72
C LEU A 428 -9.55 22.17 -23.17
N GLY A 429 -8.58 21.29 -23.42
CA GLY A 429 -7.27 21.67 -23.96
C GLY A 429 -7.37 22.37 -25.30
N ARG A 430 -8.17 21.83 -26.23
CA ARG A 430 -8.43 22.49 -27.52
C ARG A 430 -9.10 23.85 -27.33
N ARG A 431 -10.03 23.98 -26.39
CA ARG A 431 -10.68 25.26 -26.09
C ARG A 431 -9.69 26.29 -25.58
N VAL A 432 -8.80 25.94 -24.65
CA VAL A 432 -7.74 26.84 -24.15
C VAL A 432 -6.81 27.25 -25.29
N VAL A 433 -6.36 26.30 -26.10
CA VAL A 433 -5.50 26.59 -27.27
C VAL A 433 -6.21 27.52 -28.26
N ASN A 434 -7.49 27.31 -28.54
CA ASN A 434 -8.27 28.17 -29.43
C ASN A 434 -8.38 29.61 -28.89
N LEU A 435 -8.61 29.77 -27.59
CA LEU A 435 -8.65 31.10 -26.94
C LEU A 435 -7.30 31.82 -27.01
N LEU A 436 -6.19 31.09 -26.83
CA LEU A 436 -4.84 31.62 -26.97
C LEU A 436 -4.56 32.04 -28.43
N ARG A 437 -4.84 31.14 -29.39
CA ARG A 437 -4.61 31.38 -30.82
C ARG A 437 -5.41 32.55 -31.40
N GLN A 438 -6.58 32.87 -30.83
CA GLN A 438 -7.34 34.08 -31.21
C GLN A 438 -6.55 35.38 -30.98
N ASN A 439 -5.58 35.37 -30.06
CA ASN A 439 -4.72 36.51 -29.75
C ASN A 439 -3.35 36.44 -30.45
N GLY A 440 -3.16 35.50 -31.38
CA GLY A 440 -1.93 35.33 -32.14
C GLY A 440 -1.03 34.18 -31.66
N PRO A 441 0.28 34.21 -32.00
CA PRO A 441 1.22 33.24 -31.48
C PRO A 441 1.44 33.42 -29.98
N PHE A 442 1.68 32.31 -29.28
CA PHE A 442 1.86 32.32 -27.83
C PHE A 442 3.02 31.43 -27.38
N LEU A 443 3.63 31.85 -26.28
CA LEU A 443 4.66 31.11 -25.57
C LEU A 443 4.05 30.41 -24.36
N VAL A 444 4.48 29.18 -24.10
CA VAL A 444 4.18 28.50 -22.83
C VAL A 444 5.43 28.51 -21.96
N LEU A 445 5.29 29.10 -20.78
CA LEU A 445 6.31 29.14 -19.75
C LEU A 445 5.96 28.13 -18.66
N HIS A 446 6.70 27.02 -18.59
CA HIS A 446 6.55 26.04 -17.52
C HIS A 446 7.40 26.46 -16.32
N LEU A 447 6.75 27.21 -15.43
CA LEU A 447 7.37 27.92 -14.30
C LEU A 447 7.28 27.08 -13.01
N ARG A 448 8.34 26.34 -12.68
CA ARG A 448 8.39 25.43 -11.52
C ARG A 448 8.78 26.11 -10.21
N TYR A 449 8.06 27.18 -9.87
CA TYR A 449 8.27 27.95 -8.65
C TYR A 449 7.13 27.73 -7.64
N GLU A 450 6.81 26.46 -7.40
CA GLU A 450 5.73 25.99 -6.53
C GLU A 450 6.29 25.65 -5.14
N MET A 451 5.48 25.77 -4.09
CA MET A 451 5.93 25.58 -2.70
C MET A 451 6.55 24.20 -2.45
N ASP A 452 5.97 23.14 -3.02
CA ASP A 452 6.47 21.76 -2.90
C ASP A 452 7.82 21.58 -3.58
N MET A 453 7.99 22.18 -4.76
CA MET A 453 9.24 22.18 -5.51
C MET A 453 10.36 22.90 -4.77
N LEU A 454 10.07 24.07 -4.20
CA LEU A 454 11.04 24.86 -3.43
C LEU A 454 11.42 24.15 -2.12
N ALA A 455 10.45 23.57 -1.41
CA ALA A 455 10.70 22.80 -0.20
C ALA A 455 11.57 21.56 -0.49
N PHE A 456 11.25 20.83 -1.57
CA PHE A 456 12.00 19.65 -2.02
C PHE A 456 13.44 19.97 -2.45
N SER A 457 13.61 20.98 -3.30
CA SER A 457 14.92 21.39 -3.84
C SER A 457 15.79 22.12 -2.82
N GLY A 458 15.17 22.72 -1.80
CA GLY A 458 15.83 23.56 -0.81
C GLY A 458 16.22 24.94 -1.32
N CYS A 459 15.63 25.37 -2.44
CA CYS A 459 15.95 26.64 -3.09
C CYS A 459 15.10 27.77 -2.49
N THR A 460 15.78 28.81 -2.02
CA THR A 460 15.18 29.94 -1.29
C THR A 460 15.51 31.30 -1.90
N GLN A 461 16.05 31.33 -3.12
CA GLN A 461 16.40 32.57 -3.78
C GLN A 461 15.17 33.47 -3.96
N GLY A 462 15.24 34.69 -3.45
CA GLY A 462 14.13 35.64 -3.51
C GLY A 462 13.10 35.47 -2.39
N CYS A 463 13.13 34.39 -1.59
CA CYS A 463 12.28 34.22 -0.43
C CYS A 463 12.68 35.17 0.72
N ASN A 464 11.70 35.58 1.54
CA ASN A 464 11.96 36.24 2.82
C ASN A 464 12.15 35.21 3.95
N ASP A 465 12.53 35.65 5.15
CA ASP A 465 12.85 34.74 6.27
C ASP A 465 11.67 33.85 6.69
N GLU A 466 10.44 34.38 6.66
CA GLU A 466 9.21 33.61 6.98
C GLU A 466 8.96 32.51 5.93
N GLU A 467 9.12 32.84 4.65
CA GLU A 467 9.01 31.91 3.52
C GLU A 467 10.07 30.80 3.64
N VAL A 468 11.30 31.14 4.02
CA VAL A 468 12.38 30.17 4.24
C VAL A 468 12.07 29.21 5.40
N GLU A 469 11.53 29.73 6.50
CA GLU A 469 11.15 28.93 7.65
C GLU A 469 9.99 27.98 7.31
N GLU A 470 8.99 28.44 6.56
CA GLU A 470 7.88 27.62 6.07
C GLU A 470 8.35 26.46 5.20
N LEU A 471 9.16 26.75 4.18
CA LEU A 471 9.74 25.72 3.29
C LEU A 471 10.60 24.72 4.07
N THR A 472 11.31 25.20 5.10
CA THR A 472 12.10 24.33 5.98
C THR A 472 11.21 23.43 6.82
N ARG A 473 10.18 23.96 7.50
CA ARG A 473 9.21 23.16 8.27
C ARG A 473 8.56 22.09 7.41
N MET A 474 8.13 22.44 6.20
CA MET A 474 7.59 21.50 5.24
C MET A 474 8.58 20.37 4.94
N ARG A 475 9.87 20.71 4.73
CA ARG A 475 10.89 19.71 4.45
C ARG A 475 11.08 18.71 5.58
N TYR A 476 11.01 19.16 6.84
CA TYR A 476 11.13 18.29 8.00
C TYR A 476 9.86 17.45 8.24
N ALA A 477 8.68 17.94 7.86
CA ALA A 477 7.42 17.22 8.03
C ALA A 477 7.28 15.96 7.17
N TYR A 478 7.98 15.85 6.03
CA TYR A 478 7.87 14.73 5.09
C TYR A 478 9.04 13.72 5.21
N PRO A 479 8.86 12.52 5.78
CA PRO A 479 9.97 11.59 6.08
C PRO A 479 10.76 11.07 4.86
N TRP A 480 10.13 11.00 3.69
CA TRP A 480 10.75 10.43 2.48
C TRP A 480 11.73 11.39 1.76
N TRP A 481 11.74 12.68 2.08
CA TRP A 481 12.77 13.60 1.57
C TRP A 481 14.06 13.45 2.37
N LYS A 482 15.07 12.84 1.76
CA LYS A 482 16.31 12.42 2.45
C LYS A 482 17.21 13.59 2.86
N GLU A 483 17.31 14.62 2.03
CA GLU A 483 18.16 15.80 2.29
C GLU A 483 17.34 16.84 3.07
N LYS A 484 17.73 17.15 4.31
CA LYS A 484 17.01 18.12 5.18
C LYS A 484 17.72 19.46 5.29
N ILE A 485 19.04 19.41 5.42
CA ILE A 485 19.92 20.58 5.49
C ILE A 485 20.49 20.78 4.10
N ILE A 486 20.10 21.87 3.45
CA ILE A 486 20.46 22.18 2.06
C ILE A 486 21.03 23.59 2.01
N ASN A 487 22.17 23.75 1.33
CA ASN A 487 22.72 25.07 1.01
C ASN A 487 22.07 25.58 -0.29
N SER A 488 21.07 26.46 -0.16
CA SER A 488 20.33 27.02 -1.29
C SER A 488 21.24 27.72 -2.30
N ASP A 489 22.18 28.54 -1.84
CA ASP A 489 23.06 29.32 -2.72
C ASP A 489 23.95 28.42 -3.57
N LEU A 490 24.45 27.33 -2.99
CA LEU A 490 25.26 26.35 -3.70
C LEU A 490 24.43 25.60 -4.75
N LYS A 491 23.22 25.14 -4.39
CA LYS A 491 22.29 24.49 -5.35
C LYS A 491 21.92 25.44 -6.50
N ARG A 492 21.67 26.72 -6.21
CA ARG A 492 21.39 27.75 -7.22
C ARG A 492 22.58 27.93 -8.17
N LYS A 493 23.79 28.09 -7.63
CA LYS A 493 25.03 28.23 -8.44
C LYS A 493 25.35 27.00 -9.29
N ASP A 494 24.90 25.82 -8.88
CA ASP A 494 25.03 24.59 -9.67
C ASP A 494 23.87 24.35 -10.66
N GLY A 495 22.91 25.28 -10.77
CA GLY A 495 21.77 25.17 -11.68
C GLY A 495 20.72 24.13 -11.24
N LEU A 496 20.77 23.70 -9.97
CA LEU A 496 19.88 22.71 -9.37
C LEU A 496 18.61 23.32 -8.77
N CYS A 497 18.45 24.65 -8.89
CA CYS A 497 17.24 25.36 -8.51
C CYS A 497 16.38 25.72 -9.73
N PRO A 498 15.05 25.79 -9.58
CA PRO A 498 14.20 26.46 -10.56
C PRO A 498 14.59 27.95 -10.63
N LEU A 499 14.54 28.54 -11.83
CA LEU A 499 14.70 29.98 -11.97
C LEU A 499 13.52 30.70 -11.30
N THR A 500 13.80 31.79 -10.59
CA THR A 500 12.74 32.66 -10.07
C THR A 500 12.01 33.38 -11.22
N PRO A 501 10.79 33.90 -11.02
CA PRO A 501 10.12 34.68 -12.06
C PRO A 501 10.90 35.93 -12.50
N GLU A 502 11.66 36.55 -11.59
CA GLU A 502 12.56 37.67 -11.90
C GLU A 502 13.73 37.24 -12.78
N GLU A 503 14.41 36.13 -12.45
CA GLU A 503 15.48 35.56 -13.27
C GLU A 503 14.96 35.12 -14.65
N THR A 504 13.75 34.56 -14.67
CA THR A 504 13.07 34.14 -15.90
C THR A 504 12.76 35.33 -16.80
N ALA A 505 12.29 36.44 -16.24
CA ALA A 505 12.03 37.66 -17.01
C ALA A 505 13.31 38.21 -17.67
N LEU A 506 14.44 38.20 -16.94
CA LEU A 506 15.74 38.58 -17.50
C LEU A 506 16.19 37.64 -18.61
N ALA A 507 16.06 36.32 -18.42
CA ALA A 507 16.44 35.33 -19.41
C ALA A 507 15.62 35.46 -20.70
N LEU A 508 14.29 35.60 -20.62
CA LEU A 508 13.43 35.76 -21.79
C LEU A 508 13.74 37.06 -22.56
N ARG A 509 13.94 38.16 -21.84
CA ARG A 509 14.33 39.44 -22.45
C ARG A 509 15.70 39.35 -23.12
N ALA A 510 16.66 38.70 -22.48
CA ALA A 510 18.00 38.51 -23.03
C ALA A 510 17.99 37.64 -24.30
N LEU A 511 17.00 36.76 -24.47
CA LEU A 511 16.80 35.92 -25.65
C LEU A 511 15.96 36.61 -26.75
N ASP A 512 15.70 37.91 -26.64
CA ASP A 512 14.83 38.69 -27.54
C ASP A 512 13.41 38.11 -27.69
N ILE A 513 12.86 37.52 -26.62
CA ILE A 513 11.44 37.15 -26.63
C ILE A 513 10.63 38.45 -26.60
N ASP A 514 9.85 38.67 -27.65
CA ASP A 514 8.98 39.83 -27.82
C ASP A 514 8.12 40.07 -26.59
N SER A 515 8.21 41.26 -26.00
CA SER A 515 7.44 41.66 -24.82
C SER A 515 5.93 41.62 -25.04
N ASP A 516 5.48 41.75 -26.30
CA ASP A 516 4.05 41.76 -26.63
C ASP A 516 3.48 40.35 -26.92
N ILE A 517 4.32 39.30 -26.85
CA ILE A 517 3.86 37.91 -26.99
C ILE A 517 2.95 37.52 -25.83
N GLN A 518 1.87 36.78 -26.11
CA GLN A 518 1.07 36.20 -25.06
C GLN A 518 1.84 35.03 -24.41
N ILE A 519 1.92 35.04 -23.07
CA ILE A 519 2.58 33.98 -22.31
C ILE A 519 1.55 33.25 -21.47
N TYR A 520 1.36 31.96 -21.74
CA TYR A 520 0.61 31.04 -20.90
C TYR A 520 1.53 30.44 -19.83
N ILE A 521 1.18 30.63 -18.54
CA ILE A 521 1.91 30.04 -17.42
C ILE A 521 1.41 28.61 -17.17
N ALA A 522 2.23 27.63 -17.51
CA ALA A 522 2.00 26.22 -17.23
C ALA A 522 2.60 25.86 -15.86
N ALA A 523 1.86 26.15 -14.79
CA ALA A 523 2.28 25.87 -13.41
C ALA A 523 1.07 25.67 -12.50
N GLY A 524 1.31 25.12 -11.31
CA GLY A 524 0.43 25.29 -10.17
C GLY A 524 0.52 26.70 -9.57
N GLU A 525 0.18 26.80 -8.28
CA GLU A 525 0.25 28.07 -7.56
C GLU A 525 1.71 28.51 -7.36
N ILE A 526 2.05 29.69 -7.86
CA ILE A 526 3.40 30.26 -7.73
C ILE A 526 3.60 30.77 -6.31
N TYR A 527 4.66 30.28 -5.65
CA TYR A 527 4.96 30.66 -4.28
C TYR A 527 5.37 32.14 -4.17
N GLY A 528 4.75 32.84 -3.23
CA GLY A 528 4.83 34.31 -3.11
C GLY A 528 3.86 35.09 -4.02
N GLY A 529 3.04 34.40 -4.81
CA GLY A 529 1.90 34.97 -5.55
C GLY A 529 2.26 36.12 -6.50
N GLU A 530 1.38 37.11 -6.58
CA GLU A 530 1.52 38.25 -7.50
C GLU A 530 2.77 39.10 -7.22
N ARG A 531 3.21 39.19 -5.96
CA ARG A 531 4.48 39.86 -5.62
C ARG A 531 5.65 39.24 -6.37
N ARG A 532 5.68 37.91 -6.44
CA ARG A 532 6.73 37.16 -7.14
C ARG A 532 6.63 37.33 -8.65
N MET A 533 5.42 37.39 -9.18
CA MET A 533 5.15 37.51 -10.61
C MET A 533 5.36 38.93 -11.18
N ALA A 534 5.46 39.95 -10.32
CA ALA A 534 5.47 41.36 -10.73
C ALA A 534 6.53 41.72 -11.78
N SER A 535 7.77 41.23 -11.64
CA SER A 535 8.86 41.50 -12.60
C SER A 535 8.56 40.90 -13.98
N LEU A 536 8.03 39.66 -13.99
CA LEU A 536 7.64 38.98 -15.21
C LEU A 536 6.44 39.66 -15.88
N ALA A 537 5.42 40.02 -15.10
CA ALA A 537 4.23 40.73 -15.58
C ALA A 537 4.56 42.13 -16.13
N THR A 538 5.55 42.81 -15.54
CA THR A 538 6.03 44.11 -16.04
C THR A 538 6.74 43.97 -17.39
N SER A 539 7.53 42.90 -17.55
CA SER A 539 8.27 42.64 -18.80
C SER A 539 7.37 42.08 -19.92
N TYR A 540 6.32 41.36 -19.54
CA TYR A 540 5.38 40.68 -20.44
C TYR A 540 3.95 40.92 -19.95
N PRO A 541 3.27 41.99 -20.38
CA PRO A 541 1.95 42.37 -19.84
C PRO A 541 0.83 41.38 -20.20
N LYS A 542 0.99 40.54 -21.23
CA LYS A 542 -0.01 39.54 -21.66
C LYS A 542 0.21 38.17 -21.02
N LEU A 543 0.39 38.12 -19.70
CA LEU A 543 0.41 36.86 -18.96
C LEU A 543 -1.00 36.32 -18.78
N VAL A 544 -1.18 35.03 -19.07
CA VAL A 544 -2.44 34.32 -18.86
C VAL A 544 -2.19 32.97 -18.18
N ARG A 545 -3.18 32.50 -17.44
CA ARG A 545 -3.25 31.16 -16.84
C ARG A 545 -4.57 30.50 -17.21
N LYS A 546 -4.69 29.18 -17.09
CA LYS A 546 -5.97 28.47 -17.29
C LYS A 546 -7.10 29.04 -16.42
N GLU A 547 -6.80 29.48 -15.19
CA GLU A 547 -7.76 30.10 -14.28
C GLU A 547 -8.23 31.49 -14.74
N THR A 548 -7.47 32.16 -15.62
CA THR A 548 -7.86 33.44 -16.22
C THR A 548 -8.57 33.29 -17.56
N LEU A 549 -8.37 32.14 -18.23
CA LEU A 549 -8.94 31.86 -19.56
C LEU A 549 -10.28 31.11 -19.48
N LEU A 550 -10.51 30.38 -18.39
CA LEU A 550 -11.67 29.50 -18.20
C LEU A 550 -12.48 29.94 -16.98
N GLY A 551 -13.81 29.78 -17.05
CA GLY A 551 -14.69 30.06 -15.93
C GLY A 551 -14.59 29.00 -14.81
N PRO A 552 -15.08 29.30 -13.60
CA PRO A 552 -15.14 28.32 -12.51
C PRO A 552 -15.87 27.03 -12.88
N ASP A 553 -16.93 27.12 -13.70
CA ASP A 553 -17.70 25.96 -14.16
C ASP A 553 -16.90 25.05 -15.10
N ASP A 554 -16.05 25.65 -15.96
CA ASP A 554 -15.19 24.92 -16.88
C ASP A 554 -14.09 24.14 -16.13
N LEU A 555 -13.60 24.70 -15.03
CA LEU A 555 -12.57 24.10 -14.18
C LEU A 555 -13.13 23.22 -13.07
N GLY A 556 -14.43 23.32 -12.76
CA GLY A 556 -15.08 22.64 -11.62
C GLY A 556 -14.86 21.13 -11.62
N PHE A 557 -14.89 20.49 -12.80
CA PHE A 557 -14.63 19.06 -12.95
C PHE A 557 -13.18 18.66 -12.58
N PHE A 558 -12.24 19.58 -12.72
CA PHE A 558 -10.81 19.35 -12.50
C PHE A 558 -10.32 19.89 -11.15
N GLN A 559 -11.18 20.58 -10.39
CA GLN A 559 -10.85 21.07 -9.05
C GLN A 559 -10.44 19.89 -8.16
N ASN A 560 -9.35 20.05 -7.40
CA ASN A 560 -8.72 19.02 -6.58
C ASN A 560 -8.09 17.83 -7.34
N HIS A 561 -8.02 17.88 -8.67
CA HIS A 561 -7.36 16.86 -9.50
C HIS A 561 -6.09 17.41 -10.18
N SER A 562 -5.02 17.61 -9.41
CA SER A 562 -3.76 18.21 -9.88
C SER A 562 -3.18 17.54 -11.13
N SER A 563 -3.28 16.21 -11.24
CA SER A 563 -2.79 15.48 -12.41
C SER A 563 -3.57 15.78 -13.69
N GLN A 564 -4.88 16.04 -13.58
CA GLN A 564 -5.70 16.41 -14.74
C GLN A 564 -5.45 17.86 -15.15
N MET A 565 -5.22 18.76 -14.18
CA MET A 565 -4.80 20.14 -14.45
C MET A 565 -3.43 20.21 -15.14
N ALA A 566 -2.48 19.35 -14.75
CA ALA A 566 -1.19 19.24 -15.43
C ALA A 566 -1.32 18.66 -16.85
N ALA A 567 -2.30 17.77 -17.09
CA ALA A 567 -2.60 17.26 -18.43
C ALA A 567 -3.10 18.37 -19.38
N LEU A 568 -3.87 19.33 -18.86
CA LEU A 568 -4.28 20.51 -19.62
C LEU A 568 -3.07 21.36 -20.01
N ASP A 569 -2.19 21.67 -19.05
CA ASP A 569 -0.97 22.42 -19.32
C ASP A 569 -0.08 21.69 -20.35
N TYR A 570 -0.06 20.36 -20.30
CA TYR A 570 0.71 19.54 -21.23
C TYR A 570 0.21 19.72 -22.66
N LEU A 571 -1.11 19.63 -22.88
CA LEU A 571 -1.72 19.84 -24.19
C LEU A 571 -1.45 21.24 -24.73
N VAL A 572 -1.60 22.27 -23.88
CA VAL A 572 -1.31 23.66 -24.27
C VAL A 572 0.16 23.85 -24.60
N SER A 573 1.07 23.20 -23.86
CA SER A 573 2.51 23.21 -24.11
C SER A 573 2.91 22.54 -25.43
N LEU A 574 2.17 21.53 -25.89
CA LEU A 574 2.42 20.91 -27.20
C LEU A 574 2.01 21.81 -28.36
N GLU A 575 0.96 22.61 -28.18
CA GLU A 575 0.40 23.46 -29.23
C GLU A 575 1.01 24.86 -29.29
N SER A 576 1.82 25.25 -28.29
CA SER A 576 2.48 26.55 -28.28
C SER A 576 3.56 26.70 -29.35
N ASP A 577 3.81 27.94 -29.78
CA ASP A 577 4.87 28.26 -30.74
C ASP A 577 6.25 28.14 -30.10
N ILE A 578 6.35 28.55 -28.83
CA ILE A 578 7.57 28.44 -28.01
C ILE A 578 7.21 27.76 -26.70
N PHE A 579 8.03 26.79 -26.29
CA PHE A 579 7.95 26.20 -24.95
C PHE A 579 9.25 26.48 -24.20
N VAL A 580 9.14 26.96 -22.96
CA VAL A 580 10.29 27.29 -22.10
C VAL A 580 10.08 26.69 -20.70
N PRO A 581 10.79 25.62 -20.32
CA PRO A 581 10.80 25.15 -18.95
C PRO A 581 11.85 25.87 -18.10
N THR A 582 11.46 26.35 -16.91
CA THR A 582 12.39 26.97 -15.96
C THR A 582 13.08 25.98 -15.03
N PHE A 583 12.69 24.70 -15.07
CA PHE A 583 13.28 23.61 -14.32
C PHE A 583 13.06 22.26 -15.02
N ASP A 584 13.97 21.31 -14.79
CA ASP A 584 13.81 19.96 -15.31
C ASP A 584 12.85 19.17 -14.42
N GLY A 585 11.70 18.81 -14.97
CA GLY A 585 10.69 17.99 -14.31
C GLY A 585 10.09 16.98 -15.27
N ASN A 586 9.29 16.05 -14.74
CA ASN A 586 8.67 14.99 -15.53
C ASN A 586 7.89 15.56 -16.73
N MET A 587 7.04 16.57 -16.48
CA MET A 587 6.25 17.23 -17.51
C MET A 587 7.13 17.93 -18.56
N ALA A 588 8.10 18.74 -18.13
CA ALA A 588 9.01 19.45 -19.04
C ALA A 588 9.71 18.49 -20.01
N LYS A 589 10.21 17.36 -19.50
CA LYS A 589 10.93 16.35 -20.31
C LYS A 589 10.02 15.59 -21.27
N VAL A 590 8.81 15.23 -20.86
CA VAL A 590 7.87 14.57 -21.78
C VAL A 590 7.35 15.53 -22.85
N VAL A 591 7.16 16.81 -22.54
CA VAL A 591 6.82 17.86 -23.53
C VAL A 591 7.97 18.07 -24.50
N GLU A 592 9.22 18.15 -24.01
CA GLU A 592 10.43 18.27 -24.84
C GLU A 592 10.50 17.13 -25.87
N GLY A 593 10.35 15.88 -25.42
CA GLY A 593 10.34 14.71 -26.31
C GLY A 593 9.19 14.71 -27.30
N HIS A 594 7.98 15.03 -26.87
CA HIS A 594 6.82 15.04 -27.76
C HIS A 594 6.90 16.18 -28.78
N ARG A 595 7.37 17.38 -28.40
CA ARG A 595 7.59 18.49 -29.34
C ARG A 595 8.64 18.18 -30.39
N ARG A 596 9.69 17.41 -30.05
CA ARG A 596 10.66 16.86 -31.01
C ARG A 596 9.99 15.87 -31.96
N TYR A 597 9.19 14.95 -31.43
CA TYR A 597 8.43 13.97 -32.22
C TYR A 597 7.45 14.62 -33.21
N LEU A 598 6.83 15.75 -32.86
CA LEU A 598 5.90 16.50 -33.72
C LEU A 598 6.58 17.41 -34.76
N GLY A 599 7.83 17.12 -35.14
CA GLY A 599 8.57 17.90 -36.14
C GLY A 599 9.35 19.07 -35.55
N PHE A 600 10.02 18.85 -34.42
CA PHE A 600 10.96 19.81 -33.82
C PHE A 600 10.36 21.17 -33.46
N LYS A 601 9.18 21.19 -32.84
CA LYS A 601 8.58 22.45 -32.37
C LYS A 601 9.54 23.16 -31.39
N LYS A 602 9.72 24.48 -31.57
CA LYS A 602 10.72 25.29 -30.85
C LYS A 602 10.59 25.15 -29.34
N THR A 603 11.66 24.71 -28.69
CA THR A 603 11.72 24.49 -27.23
C THR A 603 13.02 25.07 -26.69
N ILE A 604 12.95 26.13 -25.89
CA ILE A 604 14.14 26.81 -25.37
C ILE A 604 14.56 26.14 -24.06
N LEU A 605 15.65 25.38 -24.10
CA LEU A 605 16.21 24.70 -22.92
C LEU A 605 17.22 25.60 -22.22
N LEU A 606 16.79 26.23 -21.12
CA LEU A 606 17.61 27.17 -20.37
C LEU A 606 18.79 26.48 -19.66
N ASP A 607 20.00 26.99 -19.84
CA ASP A 607 21.18 26.64 -19.05
C ASP A 607 21.13 27.38 -17.71
N ARG A 608 20.48 26.79 -16.72
CA ARG A 608 20.26 27.45 -15.42
C ARG A 608 21.56 27.80 -14.71
N LYS A 609 22.58 26.94 -14.79
CA LYS A 609 23.87 27.16 -14.15
C LYS A 609 24.55 28.40 -14.73
N LEU A 610 24.61 28.47 -16.06
CA LEU A 610 25.20 29.63 -16.74
C LEU A 610 24.35 30.89 -16.54
N LEU A 611 23.01 30.78 -16.63
CA LEU A 611 22.11 31.93 -16.46
C LEU A 611 22.27 32.56 -15.08
N VAL A 612 22.33 31.75 -14.01
CA VAL A 612 22.57 32.25 -12.64
C VAL A 612 23.89 33.03 -12.57
N GLU A 613 24.97 32.50 -13.16
CA GLU A 613 26.26 33.20 -13.18
C GLU A 613 26.20 34.54 -13.92
N LEU A 614 25.57 34.55 -15.10
CA LEU A 614 25.43 35.76 -15.93
C LEU A 614 24.50 36.79 -15.27
N ILE A 615 23.42 36.34 -14.64
CA ILE A 615 22.47 37.21 -13.90
C ILE A 615 23.16 37.83 -12.70
N ASP A 616 23.94 37.06 -11.94
CA ASP A 616 24.68 37.58 -10.78
C ASP A 616 25.68 38.66 -11.23
N LYS A 617 26.42 38.42 -12.32
CA LYS A 617 27.35 39.40 -12.92
C LYS A 617 26.65 40.66 -13.44
N TYR A 618 25.49 40.51 -14.06
CA TYR A 618 24.67 41.65 -14.51
C TYR A 618 24.16 42.47 -13.32
N THR A 619 23.64 41.79 -12.30
CA THR A 619 23.08 42.42 -11.09
C THR A 619 24.16 43.11 -10.26
N SER A 620 25.38 42.55 -10.22
CA SER A 620 26.55 43.19 -9.61
C SER A 620 27.16 44.31 -10.46
N LYS A 621 26.56 44.65 -11.61
CA LYS A 621 27.03 45.66 -12.58
C LYS A 621 28.40 45.33 -13.18
N SER A 622 28.78 44.05 -13.18
CA SER A 622 30.01 43.55 -13.80
C SER A 622 29.85 43.25 -15.29
N LEU A 623 28.61 43.16 -15.78
CA LEU A 623 28.25 43.10 -17.20
C LEU A 623 27.23 44.19 -17.54
N SER A 624 27.38 44.81 -18.70
CA SER A 624 26.32 45.62 -19.32
C SER A 624 25.18 44.73 -19.83
N TRP A 625 24.03 45.34 -20.16
CA TRP A 625 22.90 44.59 -20.74
C TRP A 625 23.27 43.93 -22.08
N ASP A 626 24.02 44.63 -22.93
CA ASP A 626 24.38 44.12 -24.26
C ASP A 626 25.34 42.92 -24.15
N GLU A 627 26.31 42.96 -23.23
CA GLU A 627 27.20 41.84 -22.95
C GLU A 627 26.43 40.65 -22.35
N PHE A 628 25.54 40.90 -21.39
CA PHE A 628 24.69 39.88 -20.79
C PHE A 628 23.79 39.20 -21.84
N SER A 629 23.07 40.00 -22.63
CA SER A 629 22.16 39.50 -23.66
C SER A 629 22.89 38.72 -24.75
N THR A 630 24.06 39.20 -25.19
CA THR A 630 24.89 38.50 -26.17
C THR A 630 25.35 37.14 -25.64
N ALA A 631 25.89 37.09 -24.41
CA ALA A 631 26.35 35.84 -23.80
C ALA A 631 25.19 34.83 -23.61
N VAL A 632 24.01 35.30 -23.21
CA VAL A 632 22.82 34.44 -23.08
C VAL A 632 22.41 33.86 -24.44
N LYS A 633 22.35 34.69 -25.50
CA LYS A 633 21.99 34.22 -26.86
C LYS A 633 22.98 33.19 -27.40
N GLU A 634 24.28 33.45 -27.26
CA GLU A 634 25.34 32.55 -27.72
C GLU A 634 25.24 31.18 -27.04
N ALA A 635 25.07 31.17 -25.72
CA ALA A 635 24.96 29.93 -24.94
C ALA A 635 23.71 29.08 -25.27
N HIS A 636 22.64 29.71 -25.75
CA HIS A 636 21.38 29.04 -26.03
C HIS A 636 21.11 28.82 -27.53
N ALA A 637 22.02 29.25 -28.43
CA ALA A 637 21.83 29.16 -29.88
C ALA A 637 21.49 27.73 -30.36
N GLN A 638 22.07 26.71 -29.73
CA GLN A 638 21.83 25.28 -30.06
C GLN A 638 20.82 24.59 -29.13
N ARG A 639 20.17 25.34 -28.22
CA ARG A 639 19.25 24.83 -27.20
C ARG A 639 17.80 25.17 -27.52
N MET A 640 17.44 25.13 -28.81
CA MET A 640 16.16 25.61 -29.36
C MET A 640 15.16 24.48 -29.71
N GLY A 641 15.40 23.25 -29.25
CA GLY A 641 14.50 22.11 -29.44
C GLY A 641 14.93 21.15 -30.55
N ASN A 642 16.08 21.42 -31.20
CA ASN A 642 16.69 20.49 -32.15
C ASN A 642 16.91 19.12 -31.49
N PRO A 643 16.81 18.03 -32.27
CA PRO A 643 17.17 16.71 -31.79
C PRO A 643 18.67 16.68 -31.50
N THR A 644 19.02 16.03 -30.40
CA THR A 644 20.42 15.84 -29.98
C THR A 644 20.75 14.36 -30.07
N LYS A 645 21.99 13.95 -29.80
CA LYS A 645 22.28 12.54 -29.52
C LYS A 645 21.92 12.25 -28.07
N ARG A 646 21.34 11.09 -27.80
CA ARG A 646 21.04 10.67 -26.42
C ARG A 646 22.34 10.55 -25.62
N LEU A 647 22.37 11.10 -24.40
CA LEU A 647 23.47 10.87 -23.48
C LEU A 647 23.38 9.44 -22.93
N ILE A 648 24.40 8.63 -23.20
CA ILE A 648 24.55 7.28 -22.68
C ILE A 648 25.67 7.29 -21.66
N ILE A 649 25.34 6.95 -20.41
CA ILE A 649 26.32 6.81 -19.33
C ILE A 649 26.43 5.32 -18.98
N PRO A 650 27.56 4.66 -19.31
CA PRO A 650 27.76 3.26 -18.99
C PRO A 650 27.50 2.98 -17.51
N ASP A 651 26.79 1.89 -17.24
CA ASP A 651 26.43 1.41 -15.89
C ASP A 651 25.57 2.37 -15.05
N ARG A 652 25.09 3.48 -15.63
CA ARG A 652 24.22 4.46 -14.95
C ARG A 652 23.00 4.85 -15.79
N PRO A 653 22.10 3.90 -16.10
CA PRO A 653 20.93 4.17 -16.93
C PRO A 653 19.96 5.22 -16.34
N LYS A 654 20.04 5.49 -15.04
CA LYS A 654 19.26 6.54 -14.37
C LYS A 654 19.77 7.96 -14.65
N GLU A 655 21.03 8.10 -15.08
CA GLU A 655 21.67 9.38 -15.41
C GLU A 655 21.62 9.66 -16.92
N GLU A 656 21.01 8.78 -17.72
CA GLU A 656 20.66 9.03 -19.13
C GLU A 656 19.59 10.14 -19.27
N ASP A 657 19.28 10.52 -20.51
CA ASP A 657 18.20 11.48 -20.82
C ASP A 657 16.90 11.11 -20.11
N TYR A 658 16.49 11.96 -19.16
CA TYR A 658 15.32 11.72 -18.32
C TYR A 658 14.01 11.74 -19.15
N PHE A 659 13.08 10.82 -18.88
CA PHE A 659 11.74 10.75 -19.51
C PHE A 659 11.69 10.62 -21.04
N TYR A 660 12.72 10.03 -21.67
CA TYR A 660 12.75 9.85 -23.13
C TYR A 660 12.58 11.19 -23.88
N ALA A 661 13.19 12.25 -23.33
CA ALA A 661 13.12 13.61 -23.85
C ALA A 661 13.76 13.78 -25.24
N ASN A 662 14.59 12.83 -25.67
CA ASN A 662 15.25 12.84 -26.96
C ASN A 662 14.95 11.53 -27.74
N PRO A 663 13.82 11.51 -28.47
CA PRO A 663 13.32 10.32 -29.15
C PRO A 663 13.91 10.17 -30.56
N GLU A 664 15.24 10.12 -30.66
CA GLU A 664 15.98 10.14 -31.93
C GLU A 664 15.55 9.02 -32.90
N GLU A 665 15.19 7.85 -32.37
CA GLU A 665 14.77 6.68 -33.17
C GLU A 665 13.39 6.85 -33.83
N CYS A 666 12.65 7.87 -33.40
CA CYS A 666 11.31 8.18 -33.85
C CYS A 666 11.29 9.25 -34.95
N LEU A 667 12.44 9.91 -35.16
CA LEU A 667 12.60 10.94 -36.17
C LEU A 667 12.73 10.23 -37.52
N GLN A 668 12.06 10.77 -38.56
CA GLN A 668 12.29 10.27 -39.91
C GLN A 668 13.78 10.45 -40.24
N PRO A 669 14.43 9.50 -40.95
CA PRO A 669 15.79 9.71 -41.42
C PRO A 669 15.81 11.02 -42.20
N SER A 670 16.72 11.92 -41.86
CA SER A 670 17.05 13.04 -42.73
C SER A 670 17.38 12.48 -44.10
N ASP A 671 16.86 13.08 -45.17
CA ASP A 671 17.06 12.70 -46.57
C ASP A 671 18.56 12.72 -47.04
N ASP A 672 19.51 12.88 -46.12
CA ASP A 672 20.95 13.02 -46.34
C ASP A 672 21.79 11.75 -46.04
N GLU A 673 21.19 10.60 -45.70
CA GLU A 673 21.96 9.34 -45.68
C GLU A 673 21.77 8.55 -47.00
N PRO A 674 22.84 8.34 -47.79
CA PRO A 674 22.75 7.55 -49.00
C PRO A 674 22.46 6.10 -48.62
N VAL A 675 21.27 5.61 -49.02
CA VAL A 675 20.87 4.22 -48.91
C VAL A 675 21.85 3.37 -49.72
N ASN A 676 22.84 2.79 -49.04
CA ASN A 676 23.72 1.81 -49.64
C ASN A 676 22.99 0.45 -49.67
N ILE A 677 22.21 0.22 -50.73
CA ILE A 677 21.66 -1.09 -51.03
C ILE A 677 22.81 -1.92 -51.62
N MET A 678 23.50 -2.72 -50.79
CA MET A 678 24.18 -3.93 -51.23
C MET A 678 24.66 -4.78 -50.04
N GLN A 679 23.84 -5.76 -49.62
CA GLN A 679 24.07 -7.22 -49.65
C GLN A 679 23.18 -7.95 -48.63
#